data_AF-A0A2I0QQ93-F1
#
_entry.id   AF-A0A2I0QQ93-F1
#
_cell.length_a   1.000
_cell.length_b   1.000
_cell.length_c   1.000
_cell.angle_alpha   90.00
_cell.angle_beta   90.00
_cell.angle_gamma   90.00
#
_symmetry.space_group_name_H-M   'P 1'
#
loop_
_entity.id
_entity.type
_entity.pdbx_description
1 polymer ?
#
loop_
_entity_poly.entity_id
_entity_poly.type
_entity_poly.pdbx_seq_one_letter_code
_entity_poly.pdbx_strand_id
1 'polypeptide(L)'
;MLDKLSVQKITSNDLLECRNFKWETFVNNYKIEMFKFSLIFVILLFLLFPISFADTEIQRNPQTIISNDDIVNFSITTDTPAKIEVICNGTSFSDNYLLSTSHTITTGKFSANSDVNCEVKVMNNASEIIRTHTSSDKPLLNFHVYSKQPVLTITDNTIEGSFTAEFNKPKGSQKTYAFEKSFTIKNDGLLPMQTVKITKSGDLSNWTTVSQTEISSIQGLTESNDIIVRVEIPETAQEKTYQGSIKITSGNAGEKTISFSVRVIYPVEVEITSIKSDIKDMLKAGNSYESKLNIKETMGYKGTGKISVSSSGFPNWMNAEGINDISNINAGGETTITIRVAVPERNVIPGKYYGGVTLSNDYIKDRDSSSYKFNFEIPFPKMSVDKTIFTYTIDPGNKAGEKFKISETDGYTPIEGLVISLTNCKRTTKQGREESFDGLKNWIQFNGIDSYIKQGNSNDVSVSINTNKEYGTGEYACDGKITTKYAGEKNLNIKFILADVSITETLNKLKDLESSATNNYEKNIISATKTLIEKIRTDIYSNDFISPYTISFLTSTLKIKSKTNVNDYNEAYKEVENMISQKNSISDLKNKYGKYKTEITDIEKNVDVYFKEIVGNLLNHFKNEGDRTKDSNMLFSVEQYNKVLDLCGKISCENKGEINNTISELNNKIISYNISIGQNKAKINTLKDEISKLLFIDPFGKNEKYDDVINCYADMMDKREKIGGDNKDAEVSFFKTEKSKIEEEKTREVTMSAAGLLITMLVILSLLYAFIFGHKVYNKDKKNVELVKFLFSK
;
A
#
# COMPACT_ATOMS: atom_id res chain seq x y z
N MET A 1 -17.93 -22.19 53.70
CA MET A 1 -16.62 -21.88 53.08
C MET A 1 -16.87 -21.87 51.58
N LEU A 2 -16.96 -20.77 50.86
CA LEU A 2 -16.47 -19.41 51.08
C LEU A 2 -17.49 -18.42 50.52
N ASP A 3 -18.05 -17.62 51.43
CA ASP A 3 -18.42 -16.24 51.14
C ASP A 3 -17.14 -15.39 51.12
N LYS A 4 -17.21 -14.26 50.41
CA LYS A 4 -16.26 -13.14 50.32
C LYS A 4 -15.18 -13.28 49.23
N LEU A 5 -15.36 -12.51 48.15
CA LEU A 5 -14.38 -11.50 47.74
C LEU A 5 -15.05 -10.44 46.86
N SER A 6 -14.81 -9.20 47.26
CA SER A 6 -15.34 -7.94 46.77
C SER A 6 -14.90 -7.61 45.35
N VAL A 7 -15.85 -7.10 44.54
CA VAL A 7 -15.61 -6.45 43.25
C VAL A 7 -14.81 -5.17 43.48
N GLN A 8 -13.57 -5.13 42.98
CA GLN A 8 -12.79 -3.90 42.86
C GLN A 8 -13.26 -3.14 41.62
N LYS A 9 -13.57 -1.85 41.83
CA LYS A 9 -14.12 -0.93 40.84
C LYS A 9 -13.01 -0.51 39.88
N ILE A 10 -13.01 -1.05 38.67
CA ILE A 10 -12.12 -0.60 37.58
C ILE A 10 -12.51 0.84 37.23
N THR A 11 -11.54 1.74 37.21
CA THR A 11 -11.78 3.16 36.94
C THR A 11 -11.59 3.47 35.46
N SER A 12 -12.18 4.57 34.99
CA SER A 12 -12.18 5.02 33.59
C SER A 12 -10.79 5.27 32.99
N ASN A 13 -9.73 5.32 33.79
CA ASN A 13 -8.34 5.41 33.30
C ASN A 13 -7.78 4.05 32.88
N ASP A 14 -8.22 2.93 33.46
CA ASP A 14 -7.72 1.58 33.11
C ASP A 14 -8.26 1.13 31.72
N LEU A 15 -9.41 1.65 31.31
CA LEU A 15 -10.01 1.39 29.98
C LEU A 15 -9.41 2.26 28.86
N LEU A 16 -8.63 3.29 29.18
CA LEU A 16 -8.01 4.16 28.18
C LEU A 16 -6.71 3.55 27.62
N GLU A 17 -6.01 2.69 28.37
CA GLU A 17 -4.80 2.00 27.90
C GLU A 17 -5.11 0.80 26.99
N CYS A 18 -6.26 0.12 27.14
CA CYS A 18 -6.65 -0.95 26.22
C CYS A 18 -7.06 -0.47 24.82
N ARG A 19 -7.37 0.83 24.65
CA ARG A 19 -7.84 1.39 23.38
C ARG A 19 -6.71 1.76 22.40
N ASN A 20 -5.46 1.81 22.87
CA ASN A 20 -4.29 2.16 22.05
C ASN A 20 -3.47 0.96 21.55
N PHE A 21 -3.98 -0.27 21.69
CA PHE A 21 -3.30 -1.44 21.14
C PHE A 21 -3.61 -1.57 19.63
N LYS A 22 -2.62 -1.21 18.79
CA LYS A 22 -2.71 -1.29 17.32
C LYS A 22 -2.90 -2.74 16.87
N TRP A 23 -4.12 -3.06 16.46
CA TRP A 23 -4.53 -4.36 15.91
C TRP A 23 -3.71 -4.79 14.66
N GLU A 24 -3.14 -3.84 13.92
CA GLU A 24 -2.29 -4.13 12.75
C GLU A 24 -0.93 -4.76 13.12
N THR A 25 -0.42 -4.51 14.33
CA THR A 25 0.86 -5.08 14.80
C THR A 25 0.71 -6.54 15.22
N PHE A 26 -0.47 -6.94 15.70
CA PHE A 26 -0.76 -8.32 16.09
C PHE A 26 -0.93 -9.25 14.88
N VAL A 27 -1.59 -8.79 13.82
CA VAL A 27 -1.81 -9.57 12.59
C VAL A 27 -0.53 -9.75 11.76
N ASN A 28 0.37 -8.76 11.74
CA ASN A 28 1.65 -8.88 11.04
C ASN A 28 2.67 -9.74 11.79
N ASN A 29 2.71 -9.70 13.12
CA ASN A 29 3.60 -10.56 13.90
C ASN A 29 3.19 -12.05 13.83
N TYR A 30 1.88 -12.34 13.72
CA TYR A 30 1.39 -13.72 13.62
C TYR A 30 1.70 -14.38 12.26
N LYS A 31 1.70 -13.60 11.16
CA LYS A 31 2.09 -14.09 9.82
C LYS A 31 3.57 -14.42 9.73
N ILE A 32 4.43 -13.66 10.42
CA ILE A 32 5.88 -13.84 10.41
C ILE A 32 6.29 -15.08 11.21
N GLU A 33 5.65 -15.34 12.35
CA GLU A 33 5.96 -16.51 13.20
C GLU A 33 5.49 -17.83 12.57
N MET A 34 4.35 -17.85 11.86
CA MET A 34 3.90 -19.02 11.09
C MET A 34 4.85 -19.35 9.92
N PHE A 35 5.43 -18.34 9.27
CA PHE A 35 6.38 -18.55 8.17
C PHE A 35 7.73 -19.10 8.67
N LYS A 36 8.20 -18.66 9.85
CA LYS A 36 9.40 -19.21 10.50
C LYS A 36 9.21 -20.66 10.93
N PHE A 37 8.02 -21.03 11.42
CA PHE A 37 7.71 -22.41 11.83
C PHE A 37 7.69 -23.38 10.65
N SER A 38 7.13 -22.97 9.50
CA SER A 38 7.18 -23.79 8.27
C SER A 38 8.60 -23.92 7.70
N LEU A 39 9.43 -22.88 7.80
CA LEU A 39 10.81 -22.93 7.31
C LEU A 39 11.70 -23.84 8.17
N ILE A 40 11.55 -23.80 9.49
CA ILE A 40 12.26 -24.69 10.44
C ILE A 40 11.87 -26.16 10.21
N PHE A 41 10.59 -26.42 9.90
CA PHE A 41 10.10 -27.77 9.62
C PHE A 41 10.64 -28.35 8.29
N VAL A 42 10.86 -27.50 7.28
CA VAL A 42 11.47 -27.90 6.00
C VAL A 42 12.98 -28.13 6.14
N ILE A 43 13.68 -27.33 6.95
CA ILE A 43 15.12 -27.50 7.21
C ILE A 43 15.40 -28.78 8.02
N LEU A 44 14.53 -29.13 8.98
CA LEU A 44 14.63 -30.38 9.73
C LEU A 44 14.38 -31.63 8.87
N LEU A 45 13.62 -31.52 7.79
CA LEU A 45 13.37 -32.61 6.85
C LEU A 45 14.57 -32.91 5.94
N PHE A 46 15.43 -31.93 5.68
CA PHE A 46 16.66 -32.08 4.89
C PHE A 46 17.85 -32.61 5.70
N LEU A 47 17.83 -32.46 7.03
CA LEU A 47 18.89 -32.94 7.93
C LEU A 47 18.77 -34.41 8.35
N LEU A 48 17.68 -35.11 7.97
CA LEU A 48 17.38 -36.47 8.41
C LEU A 48 17.57 -37.58 7.33
N PHE A 49 18.19 -37.26 6.19
CA PHE A 49 18.56 -38.26 5.18
C PHE A 49 20.07 -38.25 4.91
N PRO A 50 20.85 -39.25 5.37
CA PRO A 50 22.19 -39.47 4.85
C PRO A 50 22.07 -40.21 3.50
N ILE A 51 22.34 -39.51 2.40
CA ILE A 51 22.72 -40.13 1.14
C ILE A 51 24.24 -40.26 1.17
N SER A 52 24.75 -41.46 1.46
CA SER A 52 26.14 -41.82 1.17
C SER A 52 26.20 -42.49 -0.19
N PHE A 53 26.78 -41.80 -1.16
CA PHE A 53 27.31 -42.39 -2.38
C PHE A 53 28.62 -43.12 -2.04
N ALA A 54 28.73 -44.37 -2.47
CA ALA A 54 29.99 -45.08 -2.61
C ALA A 54 29.95 -45.86 -3.94
N ASP A 55 30.53 -45.24 -4.97
CA ASP A 55 31.10 -45.90 -6.15
C ASP A 55 32.58 -46.21 -5.79
N THR A 56 33.24 -47.30 -6.17
CA THR A 56 33.08 -48.23 -7.30
C THR A 56 33.96 -49.48 -7.05
N GLU A 57 33.59 -50.62 -7.66
CA GLU A 57 34.42 -51.69 -8.30
C GLU A 57 35.64 -52.30 -7.54
N ILE A 58 36.01 -53.59 -7.61
CA ILE A 58 35.64 -54.76 -8.43
C ILE A 58 36.27 -56.02 -7.78
N GLN A 59 35.62 -57.17 -7.99
CA GLN A 59 36.10 -58.57 -8.00
C GLN A 59 36.67 -59.29 -6.76
N ARG A 60 35.92 -60.31 -6.32
CA ARG A 60 36.33 -61.71 -6.04
C ARG A 60 35.15 -62.59 -6.49
N ASN A 61 35.24 -63.78 -7.07
CA ASN A 61 36.22 -64.87 -7.07
C ASN A 61 35.94 -65.73 -8.32
N PRO A 62 36.93 -66.35 -8.97
CA PRO A 62 36.70 -67.60 -9.67
C PRO A 62 36.65 -68.75 -8.65
N GLN A 63 35.65 -69.61 -8.80
CA GLN A 63 35.75 -70.99 -8.33
C GLN A 63 36.72 -71.72 -9.25
N THR A 64 37.80 -72.26 -8.71
CA THR A 64 38.64 -73.22 -9.42
C THR A 64 38.68 -74.51 -8.62
N ILE A 65 38.29 -75.57 -9.32
CA ILE A 65 38.34 -76.97 -8.96
C ILE A 65 39.81 -77.36 -8.76
N ILE A 66 40.10 -78.11 -7.70
CA ILE A 66 41.41 -78.70 -7.43
C ILE A 66 41.71 -79.71 -8.55
N SER A 67 42.74 -79.42 -9.34
CA SER A 67 43.45 -80.42 -10.14
C SER A 67 44.92 -80.38 -9.72
N ASN A 68 45.47 -81.53 -9.35
CA ASN A 68 46.85 -81.76 -8.93
C ASN A 68 47.88 -80.99 -9.77
N ASP A 69 48.63 -80.08 -9.12
CA ASP A 69 49.99 -79.59 -9.42
C ASP A 69 50.20 -78.19 -8.81
N ASP A 70 50.59 -78.09 -7.52
CA ASP A 70 50.70 -76.77 -6.86
C ASP A 70 51.99 -76.01 -7.20
N ILE A 71 51.83 -74.73 -7.59
CA ILE A 71 52.87 -73.71 -7.72
C ILE A 71 52.81 -72.82 -6.48
N VAL A 72 53.95 -72.60 -5.80
CA VAL A 72 54.02 -71.68 -4.65
C VAL A 72 54.34 -70.26 -5.13
N ASN A 73 53.44 -69.31 -4.87
CA ASN A 73 53.66 -67.90 -5.17
C ASN A 73 54.06 -67.14 -3.89
N PHE A 74 55.17 -66.40 -3.95
CA PHE A 74 55.62 -65.52 -2.88
C PHE A 74 55.27 -64.09 -3.22
N SER A 75 54.41 -63.44 -2.42
CA SER A 75 54.19 -62.00 -2.53
C SER A 75 55.04 -61.28 -1.48
N ILE A 76 55.98 -60.47 -1.93
CA ILE A 76 56.93 -59.77 -1.08
C ILE A 76 56.80 -58.28 -1.37
N THR A 77 56.50 -57.51 -0.33
CA THR A 77 56.44 -56.05 -0.39
C THR A 77 57.64 -55.50 0.34
N THR A 78 58.38 -54.60 -0.32
CA THR A 78 59.57 -53.95 0.23
C THR A 78 59.46 -52.45 0.12
N ASP A 79 59.69 -51.74 1.22
CA ASP A 79 59.59 -50.27 1.29
C ASP A 79 60.86 -49.55 0.82
N THR A 80 61.92 -50.31 0.50
CA THR A 80 63.20 -49.82 -0.04
C THR A 80 63.70 -50.74 -1.17
N PRO A 81 64.48 -50.24 -2.15
CA PRO A 81 65.08 -51.10 -3.18
C PRO A 81 65.92 -52.22 -2.56
N ALA A 82 65.58 -53.46 -2.90
CA ALA A 82 66.26 -54.64 -2.40
C ALA A 82 66.30 -55.71 -3.50
N LYS A 83 67.38 -56.49 -3.52
CA LYS A 83 67.45 -57.72 -4.29
C LYS A 83 66.79 -58.81 -3.46
N ILE A 84 65.80 -59.50 -4.03
CA ILE A 84 65.09 -60.57 -3.35
C ILE A 84 65.45 -61.88 -4.05
N GLU A 85 65.86 -62.87 -3.26
CA GLU A 85 66.18 -64.21 -3.70
C GLU A 85 65.40 -65.20 -2.84
N VAL A 86 64.58 -66.05 -3.47
CA VAL A 86 63.82 -67.11 -2.81
C VAL A 86 64.46 -68.43 -3.18
N ILE A 87 64.95 -69.18 -2.21
CA ILE A 87 65.61 -70.47 -2.40
C ILE A 87 64.69 -71.55 -1.84
N CYS A 88 64.05 -72.33 -2.70
CA CYS A 88 63.17 -73.43 -2.28
C CYS A 88 63.82 -74.77 -2.60
N ASN A 89 64.01 -75.63 -1.58
CA ASN A 89 64.63 -76.95 -1.71
C ASN A 89 65.95 -76.94 -2.53
N GLY A 90 66.79 -75.91 -2.33
CA GLY A 90 68.07 -75.74 -3.01
C GLY A 90 68.03 -75.08 -4.39
N THR A 91 66.85 -74.73 -4.91
CA THR A 91 66.69 -74.02 -6.20
C THR A 91 66.45 -72.53 -5.95
N SER A 92 67.29 -71.66 -6.51
CA SER A 92 67.21 -70.21 -6.33
C SER A 92 66.37 -69.53 -7.41
N PHE A 93 65.48 -68.65 -6.97
CA PHE A 93 64.66 -67.75 -7.79
C PHE A 93 64.98 -66.32 -7.34
N SER A 94 65.73 -65.57 -8.16
CA SER A 94 66.12 -64.20 -7.81
C SER A 94 65.60 -63.21 -8.83
N ASP A 95 65.19 -62.03 -8.38
CA ASP A 95 64.85 -60.92 -9.26
C ASP A 95 65.34 -59.58 -8.66
N ASN A 96 65.75 -58.66 -9.52
CA ASN A 96 66.40 -57.41 -9.12
C ASN A 96 65.38 -56.26 -9.25
N TYR A 97 65.01 -55.62 -8.14
CA TYR A 97 64.00 -54.55 -8.16
C TYR A 97 64.55 -53.22 -7.65
N LEU A 98 64.17 -52.14 -8.36
CA LEU A 98 64.70 -50.79 -8.17
C LEU A 98 63.70 -49.82 -7.49
N LEU A 99 62.44 -50.21 -7.21
CA LEU A 99 61.41 -49.31 -6.66
C LEU A 99 60.44 -50.01 -5.68
N SER A 100 59.81 -49.24 -4.79
CA SER A 100 58.85 -49.70 -3.76
C SER A 100 57.48 -50.06 -4.36
N THR A 101 57.30 -51.33 -4.74
CA THR A 101 56.01 -51.91 -5.14
C THR A 101 55.85 -53.32 -4.57
N SER A 102 54.63 -53.82 -4.49
CA SER A 102 54.34 -55.23 -4.15
C SER A 102 54.76 -56.10 -5.34
N HIS A 103 55.63 -57.09 -5.12
CA HIS A 103 56.11 -58.00 -6.17
C HIS A 103 55.71 -59.43 -5.86
N THR A 104 55.39 -60.20 -6.90
CA THR A 104 55.07 -61.62 -6.78
C THR A 104 56.16 -62.43 -7.49
N ILE A 105 56.90 -63.23 -6.73
CA ILE A 105 57.86 -64.20 -7.25
C ILE A 105 57.17 -65.56 -7.33
N THR A 106 56.98 -66.04 -8.55
CA THR A 106 56.42 -67.37 -8.82
C THR A 106 57.54 -68.41 -8.83
N THR A 107 57.49 -69.38 -7.92
CA THR A 107 58.44 -70.50 -7.91
C THR A 107 57.98 -71.63 -8.84
N GLY A 108 58.86 -72.58 -9.17
CA GLY A 108 58.50 -73.74 -9.99
C GLY A 108 57.49 -74.69 -9.32
N LYS A 109 56.96 -75.67 -10.07
CA LYS A 109 56.07 -76.72 -9.53
C LYS A 109 56.82 -77.63 -8.55
N PHE A 110 56.27 -77.89 -7.37
CA PHE A 110 56.79 -78.86 -6.39
C PHE A 110 55.81 -80.03 -6.23
N SER A 111 56.30 -81.25 -5.95
CA SER A 111 55.45 -82.44 -5.84
C SER A 111 54.76 -82.53 -4.47
N ALA A 112 53.49 -82.95 -4.48
CA ALA A 112 52.50 -82.80 -3.39
C ALA A 112 52.76 -83.58 -2.08
N ASN A 113 53.93 -84.21 -1.89
CA ASN A 113 54.27 -84.97 -0.67
C ASN A 113 55.70 -84.66 -0.17
N SER A 114 56.26 -83.51 -0.53
CA SER A 114 57.56 -83.07 -0.01
C SER A 114 57.40 -81.80 0.80
N ASP A 115 57.94 -81.77 2.02
CA ASP A 115 58.09 -80.52 2.77
C ASP A 115 58.90 -79.54 1.90
N VAL A 116 58.26 -78.46 1.45
CA VAL A 116 58.95 -77.41 0.70
C VAL A 116 59.56 -76.47 1.73
N ASN A 117 60.88 -76.55 1.89
CA ASN A 117 61.64 -75.62 2.70
C ASN A 117 62.12 -74.47 1.80
N CYS A 118 61.50 -73.32 1.98
CA CYS A 118 61.90 -72.10 1.28
C CYS A 118 62.62 -71.16 2.23
N GLU A 119 63.79 -70.70 1.79
CA GLU A 119 64.59 -69.66 2.39
C GLU A 119 64.41 -68.39 1.56
N VAL A 120 63.81 -67.35 2.13
CA VAL A 120 63.74 -66.04 1.47
C VAL A 120 64.92 -65.20 1.97
N LYS A 121 65.79 -64.82 1.04
CA LYS A 121 66.90 -63.89 1.23
C LYS A 121 66.52 -62.54 0.66
N VAL A 122 66.49 -61.53 1.51
CA VAL A 122 66.35 -60.14 1.07
C VAL A 122 67.67 -59.43 1.31
N MET A 123 68.31 -59.03 0.22
CA MET A 123 69.59 -58.35 0.18
C MET A 123 69.33 -56.86 -0.11
N ASN A 124 69.44 -56.01 0.92
CA ASN A 124 69.62 -54.57 0.71
C ASN A 124 71.06 -54.18 1.08
N ASN A 125 71.49 -52.98 0.70
CA ASN A 125 72.86 -52.48 0.90
C ASN A 125 73.35 -52.44 2.38
N ALA A 126 72.53 -52.84 3.37
CA ALA A 126 72.86 -52.78 4.79
C ALA A 126 72.57 -54.07 5.61
N SER A 127 71.91 -55.10 5.06
CA SER A 127 71.77 -56.41 5.74
C SER A 127 71.09 -57.50 4.90
N GLU A 128 71.49 -58.75 5.15
CA GLU A 128 70.80 -59.99 4.73
C GLU A 128 69.79 -60.38 5.82
N ILE A 129 68.50 -60.48 5.48
CA ILE A 129 67.51 -61.13 6.35
C ILE A 129 67.23 -62.50 5.75
N ILE A 130 67.50 -63.54 6.53
CA ILE A 130 67.21 -64.93 6.20
C ILE A 130 66.03 -65.38 7.08
N ARG A 131 64.93 -65.78 6.46
CA ARG A 131 63.86 -66.51 7.16
C ARG A 131 63.57 -67.82 6.45
N THR A 132 63.64 -68.91 7.20
CA THR A 132 63.23 -70.24 6.80
C THR A 132 61.79 -70.47 7.25
N HIS A 133 60.95 -70.93 6.32
CA HIS A 133 59.58 -71.34 6.64
C HIS A 133 59.32 -72.73 6.11
N THR A 134 58.66 -73.54 6.94
CA THR A 134 58.21 -74.89 6.61
C THR A 134 56.69 -74.87 6.77
N SER A 135 55.94 -74.96 5.68
CA SER A 135 54.47 -74.99 5.71
C SER A 135 53.99 -76.19 4.90
N SER A 136 53.10 -76.99 5.50
CA SER A 136 52.45 -78.11 4.82
C SER A 136 51.14 -77.74 4.12
N ASP A 137 50.46 -76.61 4.40
CA ASP A 137 49.02 -76.49 4.04
C ASP A 137 48.43 -75.12 3.65
N LYS A 138 49.21 -74.05 3.32
CA LYS A 138 48.61 -72.81 2.73
C LYS A 138 49.50 -72.15 1.65
N PRO A 139 48.95 -71.71 0.50
CA PRO A 139 49.75 -71.27 -0.66
C PRO A 139 50.03 -69.75 -0.75
N LEU A 140 49.79 -68.96 0.30
CA LEU A 140 50.15 -67.53 0.31
C LEU A 140 50.86 -67.15 1.62
N LEU A 141 52.16 -66.86 1.52
CA LEU A 141 52.96 -66.23 2.56
C LEU A 141 53.22 -64.76 2.19
N ASN A 142 52.70 -63.84 2.99
CA ASN A 142 52.98 -62.41 2.88
C ASN A 142 54.16 -62.07 3.80
N PHE A 143 55.32 -61.79 3.20
CA PHE A 143 56.47 -61.29 3.94
C PHE A 143 56.48 -59.76 3.91
N HIS A 144 56.42 -59.14 5.09
CA HIS A 144 56.74 -57.73 5.26
C HIS A 144 58.21 -57.60 5.63
N VAL A 145 58.98 -56.92 4.78
CA VAL A 145 60.40 -56.69 5.00
C VAL A 145 60.57 -55.28 5.52
N TYR A 146 60.91 -55.16 6.81
CA TYR A 146 61.24 -53.87 7.40
C TYR A 146 62.72 -53.55 7.20
N SER A 147 63.01 -52.26 7.02
CA SER A 147 64.40 -51.79 7.04
C SER A 147 65.02 -52.07 8.41
N LYS A 148 66.23 -52.63 8.43
CA LYS A 148 67.01 -52.75 9.67
C LYS A 148 67.41 -51.36 10.19
N GLN A 149 67.77 -50.44 9.29
CA GLN A 149 68.12 -49.06 9.64
C GLN A 149 66.85 -48.25 9.95
N PRO A 150 66.92 -47.25 10.85
CA PRO A 150 65.77 -46.38 11.13
C PRO A 150 65.34 -45.64 9.86
N VAL A 151 64.05 -45.38 9.70
CA VAL A 151 63.49 -44.67 8.53
C VAL A 151 62.51 -43.62 9.03
N LEU A 152 62.79 -42.35 8.73
CA LEU A 152 61.94 -41.24 9.14
C LEU A 152 60.69 -41.16 8.25
N THR A 153 59.53 -41.38 8.85
CA THR A 153 58.22 -41.22 8.21
C THR A 153 57.38 -40.21 8.97
N ILE A 154 56.62 -39.40 8.22
CA ILE A 154 55.66 -38.44 8.78
C ILE A 154 54.30 -38.85 8.25
N THR A 155 53.36 -39.09 9.16
CA THR A 155 51.96 -39.37 8.83
C THR A 155 51.11 -38.14 9.14
N ASP A 156 50.15 -37.87 8.25
CA ASP A 156 49.24 -36.73 8.29
C ASP A 156 49.89 -35.38 7.89
N ASN A 157 50.49 -35.32 6.69
CA ASN A 157 51.12 -34.12 6.11
C ASN A 157 50.12 -33.00 5.71
N THR A 158 48.95 -32.89 6.34
CA THR A 158 47.93 -31.89 5.99
C THR A 158 48.34 -30.44 6.26
N ILE A 159 49.54 -30.21 6.82
CA ILE A 159 50.19 -28.89 6.86
C ILE A 159 50.72 -28.47 5.48
N GLU A 160 51.03 -29.42 4.59
CA GLU A 160 51.41 -29.09 3.22
C GLU A 160 50.23 -28.39 2.53
N GLY A 161 50.43 -27.11 2.19
CA GLY A 161 49.39 -26.33 1.57
C GLY A 161 49.49 -24.83 1.79
N SER A 162 48.42 -24.16 1.37
CA SER A 162 48.24 -22.71 1.48
C SER A 162 47.08 -22.43 2.41
N PHE A 163 47.37 -21.69 3.48
CA PHE A 163 46.39 -21.22 4.46
C PHE A 163 46.09 -19.75 4.21
N THR A 164 44.88 -19.32 4.55
CA THR A 164 44.51 -17.90 4.55
C THR A 164 44.28 -17.43 5.98
N ALA A 165 45.03 -16.42 6.39
CA ALA A 165 44.82 -15.69 7.64
C ALA A 165 44.03 -14.43 7.32
N GLU A 166 42.70 -14.50 7.49
CA GLU A 166 41.81 -13.37 7.22
C GLU A 166 41.47 -12.64 8.53
N PHE A 167 41.88 -11.38 8.64
CA PHE A 167 41.58 -10.53 9.79
C PHE A 167 40.22 -9.85 9.63
N ASN A 168 39.15 -10.61 9.87
CA ASN A 168 37.76 -10.17 9.70
C ASN A 168 37.17 -9.39 10.89
N LYS A 169 38.02 -8.84 11.76
CA LYS A 169 37.61 -7.98 12.89
C LYS A 169 38.41 -6.68 12.89
N PRO A 170 37.84 -5.56 13.36
CA PRO A 170 38.54 -4.28 13.43
C PRO A 170 39.88 -4.40 14.14
N LYS A 171 40.88 -3.67 13.63
CA LYS A 171 42.24 -3.62 14.18
C LYS A 171 42.21 -3.32 15.68
N GLY A 172 43.00 -4.07 16.44
CA GLY A 172 43.02 -4.06 17.90
C GLY A 172 42.03 -5.03 18.56
N SER A 173 41.01 -5.53 17.83
CA SER A 173 40.04 -6.51 18.36
C SER A 173 40.56 -7.95 18.29
N GLN A 174 41.47 -8.24 17.35
CA GLN A 174 42.13 -9.54 17.20
C GLN A 174 43.63 -9.32 17.01
N LYS A 175 44.41 -9.45 18.08
CA LYS A 175 45.86 -9.22 18.06
C LYS A 175 46.62 -10.23 17.19
N THR A 176 46.13 -11.47 17.13
CA THR A 176 46.77 -12.56 16.37
C THR A 176 45.73 -13.45 15.68
N TYR A 177 46.11 -13.98 14.53
CA TYR A 177 45.41 -15.06 13.85
C TYR A 177 46.22 -16.35 14.02
N ALA A 178 45.67 -17.32 14.75
CA ALA A 178 46.34 -18.57 15.06
C ALA A 178 45.71 -19.76 14.35
N PHE A 179 46.53 -20.64 13.81
CA PHE A 179 46.10 -21.99 13.44
C PHE A 179 47.08 -23.02 13.96
N GLU A 180 46.56 -24.19 14.30
CA GLU A 180 47.31 -25.30 14.87
C GLU A 180 47.07 -26.56 14.06
N LYS A 181 48.13 -27.32 13.84
CA LYS A 181 48.07 -28.62 13.18
C LYS A 181 49.01 -29.59 13.85
N SER A 182 48.56 -30.82 14.00
CA SER A 182 49.34 -31.93 14.52
C SER A 182 49.82 -32.81 13.36
N PHE A 183 51.05 -33.32 13.45
CA PHE A 183 51.53 -34.43 12.64
C PHE A 183 52.27 -35.43 13.50
N THR A 184 52.34 -36.67 13.04
CA THR A 184 52.95 -37.78 13.76
C THR A 184 54.26 -38.16 13.09
N ILE A 185 55.36 -38.14 13.86
CA ILE A 185 56.64 -38.71 13.45
C ILE A 185 56.66 -40.19 13.82
N LYS A 186 57.08 -41.02 12.87
CA LYS A 186 57.24 -42.48 13.03
C LYS A 186 58.63 -42.93 12.58
N ASN A 187 59.05 -44.06 13.12
CA ASN A 187 60.20 -44.81 12.66
C ASN A 187 59.71 -46.10 12.00
N ASP A 188 59.90 -46.23 10.69
CA ASP A 188 59.52 -47.44 9.95
C ASP A 188 60.68 -48.47 9.89
N GLY A 189 61.76 -48.23 10.65
CA GLY A 189 62.89 -49.13 10.79
C GLY A 189 62.89 -49.91 12.12
N LEU A 190 63.57 -51.05 12.14
CA LEU A 190 63.68 -51.90 13.33
C LEU A 190 64.60 -51.31 14.41
N LEU A 191 65.68 -50.63 14.02
CA LEU A 191 66.57 -49.95 14.96
C LEU A 191 65.95 -48.63 15.45
N PRO A 192 66.21 -48.21 16.71
CA PRO A 192 65.69 -46.95 17.23
C PRO A 192 66.16 -45.74 16.42
N MET A 193 65.25 -44.82 16.17
CA MET A 193 65.56 -43.52 15.59
C MET A 193 66.02 -42.58 16.71
N GLN A 194 67.32 -42.29 16.77
CA GLN A 194 67.90 -41.47 17.83
C GLN A 194 68.06 -40.01 17.42
N THR A 195 67.78 -39.11 18.36
CA THR A 195 67.97 -37.65 18.23
C THR A 195 67.25 -37.06 17.01
N VAL A 196 65.92 -36.96 17.11
CA VAL A 196 65.11 -36.25 16.12
C VAL A 196 65.14 -34.77 16.44
N LYS A 197 65.74 -33.96 15.56
CA LYS A 197 65.76 -32.49 15.69
C LYS A 197 64.74 -31.86 14.75
N ILE A 198 64.00 -30.90 15.28
CA ILE A 198 62.95 -30.18 14.56
C ILE A 198 63.35 -28.71 14.52
N THR A 199 63.62 -28.21 13.32
CA THR A 199 63.98 -26.82 13.09
C THR A 199 62.93 -26.15 12.21
N LYS A 200 62.64 -24.89 12.52
CA LYS A 200 61.75 -24.04 11.75
C LYS A 200 62.56 -23.09 10.87
N SER A 201 62.11 -22.86 9.64
CA SER A 201 62.75 -21.91 8.72
C SER A 201 61.73 -21.17 7.86
N GLY A 202 62.18 -20.15 7.12
CA GLY A 202 61.33 -19.27 6.32
C GLY A 202 60.85 -18.01 7.07
N ASP A 203 60.07 -17.19 6.37
CA ASP A 203 59.56 -15.90 6.86
C ASP A 203 58.62 -16.06 8.06
N LEU A 204 57.96 -17.21 8.18
CA LEU A 204 57.05 -17.55 9.28
C LEU A 204 57.77 -18.05 10.53
N SER A 205 59.09 -18.24 10.52
CA SER A 205 59.84 -18.84 11.64
C SER A 205 59.64 -18.08 12.96
N ASN A 206 59.54 -16.76 12.92
CA ASN A 206 59.29 -15.94 14.12
C ASN A 206 57.86 -16.05 14.66
N TRP A 207 56.92 -16.53 13.85
CA TRP A 207 55.50 -16.68 14.18
C TRP A 207 55.09 -18.14 14.35
N THR A 208 56.03 -19.06 14.20
CA THR A 208 55.78 -20.51 14.31
C THR A 208 56.36 -21.03 15.62
N THR A 209 55.54 -21.74 16.38
CA THR A 209 55.95 -22.51 17.56
C THR A 209 55.69 -23.98 17.30
N VAL A 210 56.66 -24.81 17.68
CA VAL A 210 56.54 -26.27 17.64
C VAL A 210 56.45 -26.77 19.08
N SER A 211 55.58 -27.74 19.37
CA SER A 211 55.40 -28.27 20.73
C SER A 211 56.67 -28.88 21.31
N GLN A 212 57.55 -29.40 20.44
CA GLN A 212 58.82 -30.02 20.78
C GLN A 212 59.86 -29.69 19.69
N THR A 213 61.09 -29.38 20.09
CA THR A 213 62.20 -29.09 19.16
C THR A 213 63.18 -30.26 19.03
N GLU A 214 63.13 -31.20 19.97
CA GLU A 214 63.99 -32.38 20.02
C GLU A 214 63.25 -33.55 20.64
N ILE A 215 63.42 -34.74 20.06
CA ILE A 215 62.93 -36.02 20.60
C ILE A 215 64.13 -36.94 20.76
N SER A 216 64.39 -37.40 21.98
CA SER A 216 65.57 -38.19 22.32
C SER A 216 65.65 -39.50 21.53
N SER A 217 64.52 -40.22 21.40
CA SER A 217 64.42 -41.44 20.61
C SER A 217 62.98 -41.79 20.26
N ILE A 218 62.76 -42.44 19.12
CA ILE A 218 61.51 -43.16 18.78
C ILE A 218 61.86 -44.64 18.57
N GLN A 219 61.31 -45.54 19.39
CA GLN A 219 61.70 -46.95 19.41
C GLN A 219 60.95 -47.78 18.36
N GLY A 220 61.72 -48.43 17.48
CA GLY A 220 61.22 -49.43 16.54
C GLY A 220 60.00 -48.98 15.75
N LEU A 221 59.13 -49.94 15.40
CA LEU A 221 57.95 -49.74 14.54
C LEU A 221 56.68 -49.32 15.28
N THR A 222 56.64 -49.47 16.61
CA THR A 222 55.41 -49.31 17.41
C THR A 222 55.27 -47.95 18.04
N GLU A 223 56.37 -47.23 18.23
CA GLU A 223 56.33 -45.90 18.81
C GLU A 223 56.19 -44.82 17.75
N SER A 224 55.45 -43.79 18.11
CA SER A 224 55.30 -42.58 17.33
C SER A 224 55.22 -41.37 18.26
N ASN A 225 55.55 -40.19 17.74
CA ASN A 225 55.50 -38.96 18.52
C ASN A 225 54.74 -37.88 17.76
N ASP A 226 53.72 -37.33 18.41
CA ASP A 226 52.91 -36.26 17.85
C ASP A 226 53.53 -34.89 18.12
N ILE A 227 53.61 -34.07 17.09
CA ILE A 227 54.09 -32.69 17.17
C ILE A 227 52.98 -31.76 16.73
N ILE A 228 52.77 -30.71 17.51
CA ILE A 228 51.84 -29.64 17.19
C ILE A 228 52.66 -28.47 16.68
N VAL A 229 52.30 -27.99 15.49
CA VAL A 229 52.80 -26.73 14.93
C VAL A 229 51.69 -25.71 15.01
N ARG A 230 51.97 -24.64 15.75
CA ARG A 230 51.11 -23.47 15.88
C ARG A 230 51.76 -22.32 15.15
N VAL A 231 51.00 -21.65 14.30
CA VAL A 231 51.42 -20.43 13.60
C VAL A 231 50.52 -19.30 14.05
N GLU A 232 51.11 -18.25 14.61
CA GLU A 232 50.43 -17.06 15.13
C GLU A 232 50.82 -15.81 14.35
N ILE A 233 49.99 -15.44 13.38
CA ILE A 233 50.23 -14.23 12.58
C ILE A 233 49.79 -13.00 13.37
N PRO A 234 50.66 -11.99 13.60
CA PRO A 234 50.27 -10.76 14.27
C PRO A 234 49.41 -9.87 13.36
N GLU A 235 48.53 -9.07 13.95
CA GLU A 235 47.70 -8.10 13.22
C GLU A 235 48.51 -7.02 12.47
N THR A 236 49.79 -6.86 12.80
CA THR A 236 50.74 -5.94 12.15
C THR A 236 51.49 -6.56 10.96
N ALA A 237 51.19 -7.81 10.60
CA ALA A 237 51.78 -8.44 9.43
C ALA A 237 51.45 -7.64 8.15
N GLN A 238 52.31 -7.71 7.13
CA GLN A 238 52.00 -7.09 5.84
C GLN A 238 51.09 -8.02 5.05
N GLU A 239 50.21 -7.45 4.23
CA GLU A 239 49.35 -8.25 3.34
C GLU A 239 50.17 -8.87 2.21
N LYS A 240 50.60 -10.11 2.40
CA LYS A 240 51.32 -10.92 1.42
C LYS A 240 51.23 -12.40 1.77
N THR A 241 51.80 -13.25 0.91
CA THR A 241 52.02 -14.66 1.22
C THR A 241 53.36 -14.82 1.90
N TYR A 242 53.35 -15.41 3.10
CA TYR A 242 54.53 -15.78 3.86
C TYR A 242 54.79 -17.27 3.69
N GLN A 243 56.07 -17.64 3.65
CA GLN A 243 56.51 -19.03 3.51
C GLN A 243 57.09 -19.54 4.83
N GLY A 244 56.79 -20.78 5.17
CA GLY A 244 57.32 -21.47 6.35
C GLY A 244 57.67 -22.92 6.03
N SER A 245 58.64 -23.45 6.73
CA SER A 245 58.92 -24.88 6.68
C SER A 245 59.40 -25.42 8.01
N ILE A 246 59.05 -26.67 8.28
CA ILE A 246 59.57 -27.46 9.39
C ILE A 246 60.50 -28.52 8.79
N LYS A 247 61.78 -28.45 9.14
CA LYS A 247 62.78 -29.46 8.80
C LYS A 247 62.96 -30.39 9.98
N ILE A 248 62.83 -31.68 9.72
CA ILE A 248 62.96 -32.76 10.69
C ILE A 248 64.17 -33.58 10.26
N THR A 249 65.19 -33.66 11.11
CA THR A 249 66.43 -34.40 10.83
C THR A 249 66.65 -35.44 11.91
N SER A 250 67.00 -36.67 11.53
CA SER A 250 67.23 -37.73 12.49
C SER A 250 68.39 -38.67 12.10
N GLY A 251 69.59 -38.11 11.95
CA GLY A 251 70.82 -38.89 11.70
C GLY A 251 70.68 -39.83 10.50
N ASN A 252 70.95 -41.13 10.72
CA ASN A 252 70.88 -42.16 9.68
C ASN A 252 69.45 -42.43 9.17
N ALA A 253 68.41 -41.97 9.88
CA ALA A 253 67.02 -42.11 9.44
C ALA A 253 66.63 -41.11 8.34
N GLY A 254 67.51 -40.15 8.05
CA GLY A 254 67.35 -39.16 7.00
C GLY A 254 66.73 -37.84 7.48
N GLU A 255 66.24 -37.07 6.51
CA GLU A 255 65.59 -35.79 6.74
C GLU A 255 64.29 -35.66 5.93
N LYS A 256 63.34 -34.91 6.48
CA LYS A 256 62.09 -34.54 5.84
C LYS A 256 61.80 -33.07 6.08
N THR A 257 61.22 -32.41 5.08
CA THR A 257 60.81 -31.01 5.18
C THR A 257 59.33 -30.90 4.86
N ILE A 258 58.56 -30.34 5.80
CA ILE A 258 57.16 -29.97 5.60
C ILE A 258 57.14 -28.48 5.24
N SER A 259 56.61 -28.13 4.07
CA SER A 259 56.51 -26.73 3.63
C SER A 259 55.06 -26.25 3.66
N PHE A 260 54.84 -25.02 4.11
CA PHE A 260 53.51 -24.41 4.17
C PHE A 260 53.58 -22.91 3.87
N SER A 261 52.47 -22.36 3.40
CA SER A 261 52.34 -20.93 3.12
C SER A 261 51.12 -20.34 3.79
N VAL A 262 51.22 -19.09 4.22
CA VAL A 262 50.11 -18.35 4.83
C VAL A 262 49.92 -17.03 4.07
N ARG A 263 48.77 -16.88 3.41
CA ARG A 263 48.35 -15.63 2.80
C ARG A 263 47.60 -14.79 3.84
N VAL A 264 48.16 -13.64 4.17
CA VAL A 264 47.49 -12.65 5.02
C VAL A 264 46.54 -11.82 4.16
N ILE A 265 45.30 -11.64 4.60
CA ILE A 265 44.29 -10.82 3.93
C ILE A 265 43.65 -9.86 4.94
N TYR A 266 43.65 -8.58 4.59
CA TYR A 266 42.89 -7.55 5.30
C TYR A 266 41.65 -7.17 4.47
N PRO A 267 40.44 -7.58 4.89
CA PRO A 267 39.22 -7.09 4.25
C PRO A 267 39.04 -5.59 4.53
N VAL A 268 38.28 -4.94 3.65
CA VAL A 268 37.88 -3.54 3.81
C VAL A 268 36.37 -3.52 4.04
N GLU A 269 35.95 -2.85 5.11
CA GLU A 269 34.54 -2.60 5.38
C GLU A 269 34.31 -1.09 5.53
N VAL A 270 33.18 -0.64 5.02
CA VAL A 270 32.76 0.75 5.09
C VAL A 270 31.38 0.82 5.72
N GLU A 271 31.22 1.77 6.63
CA GLU A 271 29.93 2.08 7.25
C GLU A 271 29.46 3.44 6.75
N ILE A 272 28.19 3.52 6.35
CA ILE A 272 27.55 4.77 5.93
C ILE A 272 26.56 5.21 7.00
N THR A 273 26.75 6.42 7.52
CA THR A 273 25.83 7.02 8.50
C THR A 273 25.36 8.38 8.02
N SER A 274 24.12 8.73 8.35
CA SER A 274 23.61 10.08 8.06
C SER A 274 24.09 11.05 9.14
N ILE A 275 24.71 12.16 8.73
CA ILE A 275 25.11 13.24 9.64
C ILE A 275 23.97 14.24 9.79
N LYS A 276 23.44 14.67 8.65
CA LYS A 276 22.37 15.66 8.55
C LYS A 276 21.61 15.44 7.24
N SER A 277 20.30 15.29 7.34
CA SER A 277 19.42 15.17 6.19
C SER A 277 18.40 16.29 6.22
N ASP A 278 18.41 17.15 5.20
CA ASP A 278 17.32 18.07 4.91
C ASP A 278 16.22 17.38 4.08
N ILE A 279 16.49 16.16 3.60
CA ILE A 279 15.49 15.28 3.00
C ILE A 279 14.58 14.78 4.12
N LYS A 280 13.36 15.31 4.13
CA LYS A 280 12.28 14.99 5.08
C LYS A 280 11.37 13.92 4.51
N ASP A 281 10.47 13.44 5.36
CA ASP A 281 9.40 12.51 4.98
C ASP A 281 8.54 13.07 3.83
N MET A 282 8.41 14.39 3.71
CA MET A 282 7.66 15.05 2.64
C MET A 282 8.52 16.08 1.92
N LEU A 283 8.57 15.99 0.58
CA LEU A 283 9.30 16.93 -0.26
C LEU A 283 8.33 17.78 -1.09
N LYS A 284 8.57 19.08 -1.09
CA LYS A 284 7.88 20.08 -1.89
C LYS A 284 8.48 20.18 -3.30
N ALA A 285 7.62 20.23 -4.31
CA ALA A 285 7.98 20.46 -5.71
C ALA A 285 8.74 21.79 -5.89
N GLY A 286 9.65 21.84 -6.87
CA GLY A 286 10.47 23.01 -7.17
C GLY A 286 11.58 23.33 -6.16
N ASN A 287 11.74 22.51 -5.11
CA ASN A 287 12.79 22.68 -4.12
C ASN A 287 13.92 21.65 -4.30
N SER A 288 15.11 21.99 -3.80
CA SER A 288 16.22 21.06 -3.64
C SER A 288 16.43 20.72 -2.16
N TYR A 289 16.88 19.51 -1.90
CA TYR A 289 17.17 18.99 -0.56
C TYR A 289 18.56 18.36 -0.56
N GLU A 290 19.27 18.45 0.55
CA GLU A 290 20.61 17.89 0.69
C GLU A 290 20.65 16.88 1.84
N SER A 291 21.42 15.82 1.66
CA SER A 291 21.75 14.87 2.73
C SER A 291 23.25 14.65 2.74
N LYS A 292 23.86 14.88 3.91
CA LYS A 292 25.28 14.67 4.16
C LYS A 292 25.47 13.31 4.81
N LEU A 293 26.21 12.44 4.14
CA LEU A 293 26.52 11.09 4.62
C LEU A 293 27.99 11.03 5.04
N ASN A 294 28.24 10.52 6.25
CA ASN A 294 29.58 10.12 6.67
C ASN A 294 29.84 8.70 6.18
N ILE A 295 31.01 8.48 5.61
CA ILE A 295 31.48 7.17 5.19
C ILE A 295 32.77 6.90 5.93
N LYS A 296 32.79 5.84 6.72
CA LYS A 296 33.89 5.48 7.60
C LYS A 296 34.45 4.11 7.24
N GLU A 297 35.76 3.98 7.16
CA GLU A 297 36.44 2.68 7.07
C GLU A 297 36.55 2.09 8.48
N THR A 298 35.99 0.91 8.70
CA THR A 298 35.79 0.35 10.05
C THR A 298 36.85 -0.66 10.47
N MET A 299 37.62 -1.22 9.54
CA MET A 299 38.56 -2.30 9.84
C MET A 299 39.93 -1.78 10.30
N GLY A 300 40.39 -0.63 9.80
CA GLY A 300 41.59 0.06 10.29
C GLY A 300 42.93 -0.55 9.85
N TYR A 301 42.94 -1.54 8.96
CA TYR A 301 44.17 -2.17 8.48
C TYR A 301 44.79 -1.48 7.26
N LYS A 302 43.96 -1.10 6.28
CA LYS A 302 44.39 -0.44 5.05
C LYS A 302 43.31 0.51 4.52
N GLY A 303 43.71 1.41 3.64
CA GLY A 303 42.76 2.30 2.97
C GLY A 303 41.85 1.54 1.99
N THR A 304 40.72 2.15 1.66
CA THR A 304 39.69 1.52 0.82
C THR A 304 40.08 1.42 -0.66
N GLY A 305 41.01 2.25 -1.13
CA GLY A 305 41.18 2.53 -2.55
C GLY A 305 39.97 3.28 -3.12
N LYS A 306 39.88 3.34 -4.46
CA LYS A 306 38.81 4.08 -5.16
C LYS A 306 37.45 3.43 -4.93
N ILE A 307 36.50 4.15 -4.36
CA ILE A 307 35.11 3.70 -4.18
C ILE A 307 34.25 4.36 -5.24
N SER A 308 33.56 3.54 -6.03
CA SER A 308 32.53 4.02 -6.95
C SER A 308 31.25 4.27 -6.18
N VAL A 309 30.68 5.46 -6.36
CA VAL A 309 29.45 5.89 -5.69
C VAL A 309 28.33 5.94 -6.72
N SER A 310 27.22 5.25 -6.46
CA SER A 310 26.07 5.22 -7.36
C SER A 310 24.79 5.55 -6.60
N SER A 311 23.88 6.30 -7.21
CA SER A 311 22.52 6.44 -6.71
C SER A 311 21.62 5.31 -7.21
N SER A 312 20.64 4.95 -6.39
CA SER A 312 19.54 4.08 -6.79
C SER A 312 18.21 4.53 -6.17
N GLY A 313 17.10 4.02 -6.71
CA GLY A 313 15.75 4.22 -6.16
C GLY A 313 15.03 5.49 -6.62
N PHE A 314 15.75 6.54 -7.02
CA PHE A 314 15.12 7.79 -7.46
C PHE A 314 14.26 7.58 -8.72
N PRO A 315 13.06 8.17 -8.79
CA PRO A 315 12.26 8.12 -10.00
C PRO A 315 12.91 8.91 -11.14
N ASN A 316 12.74 8.47 -12.38
CA ASN A 316 13.41 9.06 -13.56
C ASN A 316 13.12 10.55 -13.81
N TRP A 317 12.06 11.09 -13.22
CA TRP A 317 11.71 12.52 -13.32
C TRP A 317 12.39 13.38 -12.23
N MET A 318 13.12 12.76 -11.30
CA MET A 318 13.83 13.43 -10.21
C MET A 318 15.34 13.31 -10.43
N ASN A 319 16.06 14.41 -10.19
CA ASN A 319 17.52 14.45 -10.35
C ASN A 319 18.20 14.30 -8.98
N ALA A 320 19.19 13.42 -8.92
CA ALA A 320 20.13 13.31 -7.81
C ALA A 320 21.53 13.73 -8.28
N GLU A 321 22.14 14.66 -7.56
CA GLU A 321 23.44 15.25 -7.85
C GLU A 321 24.39 15.10 -6.65
N GLY A 322 25.68 15.44 -6.84
CA GLY A 322 26.68 15.37 -5.77
C GLY A 322 27.24 13.96 -5.52
N ILE A 323 26.98 13.03 -6.43
CA ILE A 323 27.39 11.63 -6.35
C ILE A 323 28.71 11.49 -7.10
N ASN A 324 29.81 11.71 -6.39
CA ASN A 324 31.16 11.61 -6.92
C ASN A 324 31.88 10.40 -6.32
N ASP A 325 32.70 9.73 -7.13
CA ASP A 325 33.59 8.68 -6.67
C ASP A 325 34.53 9.20 -5.57
N ILE A 326 34.82 8.34 -4.59
CA ILE A 326 35.76 8.64 -3.51
C ILE A 326 37.10 8.04 -3.87
N SER A 327 38.16 8.84 -3.89
CA SER A 327 39.49 8.39 -4.30
C SER A 327 40.11 7.36 -3.35
N ASN A 328 40.03 7.61 -2.04
CA ASN A 328 40.47 6.71 -0.98
C ASN A 328 39.96 7.20 0.38
N ILE A 329 39.59 6.28 1.26
CA ILE A 329 39.43 6.54 2.70
C ILE A 329 40.62 5.88 3.39
N ASN A 330 41.38 6.63 4.17
CA ASN A 330 42.52 6.08 4.91
C ASN A 330 42.04 5.05 5.94
N ALA A 331 42.93 4.15 6.37
CA ALA A 331 42.62 3.15 7.39
C ALA A 331 42.07 3.80 8.67
N GLY A 332 40.88 3.39 9.11
CA GLY A 332 40.15 3.95 10.26
C GLY A 332 39.65 5.38 10.06
N GLY A 333 39.83 5.94 8.86
CA GLY A 333 39.45 7.30 8.51
C GLY A 333 37.99 7.42 8.11
N GLU A 334 37.57 8.66 7.91
CA GLU A 334 36.22 9.01 7.47
C GLU A 334 36.24 10.09 6.40
N THR A 335 35.20 10.14 5.59
CA THR A 335 34.95 11.18 4.60
C THR A 335 33.46 11.48 4.51
N THR A 336 33.10 12.64 3.96
CA THR A 336 31.71 13.04 3.81
C THR A 336 31.36 13.21 2.33
N ILE A 337 30.20 12.68 1.93
CA ILE A 337 29.58 13.00 0.64
C ILE A 337 28.29 13.78 0.88
N THR A 338 27.93 14.65 -0.08
CA THR A 338 26.67 15.40 -0.04
C THR A 338 25.84 15.01 -1.24
N ILE A 339 24.68 14.42 -1.00
CA ILE A 339 23.70 14.09 -2.03
C ILE A 339 22.72 15.24 -2.10
N ARG A 340 22.49 15.77 -3.30
CA ARG A 340 21.48 16.79 -3.56
C ARG A 340 20.36 16.19 -4.40
N VAL A 341 19.13 16.28 -3.91
CA VAL A 341 17.93 15.80 -4.58
C VAL A 341 17.10 17.01 -4.99
N ALA A 342 16.87 17.18 -6.29
CA ALA A 342 16.06 18.26 -6.85
C ALA A 342 14.70 17.72 -7.31
N VAL A 343 13.63 18.19 -6.67
CA VAL A 343 12.25 17.89 -7.10
C VAL A 343 11.88 18.92 -8.16
N PRO A 344 11.54 18.52 -9.40
CA PRO A 344 11.14 19.48 -10.43
C PRO A 344 9.87 20.23 -10.01
N GLU A 345 9.66 21.40 -10.59
CA GLU A 345 8.47 22.21 -10.32
C GLU A 345 7.21 21.70 -11.06
N ARG A 346 7.40 20.94 -12.14
CA ARG A 346 6.33 20.43 -13.02
C ARG A 346 6.55 18.96 -13.34
N ASN A 347 5.48 18.30 -13.80
CA ASN A 347 5.44 16.88 -14.14
C ASN A 347 5.83 15.97 -12.97
N VAL A 348 5.58 16.44 -11.74
CA VAL A 348 5.85 15.68 -10.52
C VAL A 348 4.75 14.63 -10.39
N ILE A 349 5.14 13.40 -10.09
CA ILE A 349 4.20 12.31 -9.81
C ILE A 349 4.11 12.18 -8.28
N PRO A 350 2.93 12.39 -7.67
CA PRO A 350 2.74 12.16 -6.24
C PRO A 350 2.87 10.69 -5.88
N GLY A 351 3.37 10.41 -4.67
CA GLY A 351 3.54 9.06 -4.18
C GLY A 351 4.69 8.93 -3.19
N LYS A 352 4.91 7.69 -2.76
CA LYS A 352 6.02 7.31 -1.88
C LYS A 352 7.17 6.77 -2.71
N TYR A 353 8.36 7.27 -2.43
CA TYR A 353 9.58 6.95 -3.13
C TYR A 353 10.68 6.61 -2.12
N TYR A 354 11.73 5.97 -2.60
CA TYR A 354 12.96 5.79 -1.85
C TYR A 354 14.11 6.27 -2.72
N GLY A 355 15.10 6.86 -2.08
CA GLY A 355 16.37 7.20 -2.69
C GLY A 355 17.48 6.53 -1.90
N GLY A 356 18.62 6.33 -2.52
CA GLY A 356 19.76 5.80 -1.81
C GLY A 356 21.05 5.93 -2.58
N VAL A 357 22.14 5.65 -1.87
CA VAL A 357 23.48 5.55 -2.41
C VAL A 357 24.03 4.18 -2.09
N THR A 358 24.68 3.59 -3.09
CA THR A 358 25.43 2.34 -2.96
C THR A 358 26.88 2.62 -3.27
N LEU A 359 27.74 2.18 -2.36
CA LEU A 359 29.18 2.17 -2.51
C LEU A 359 29.63 0.82 -3.04
N SER A 360 30.51 0.84 -4.03
CA SER A 360 31.09 -0.38 -4.60
C SER A 360 32.59 -0.21 -4.83
N ASN A 361 33.32 -1.28 -4.53
CA ASN A 361 34.75 -1.44 -4.74
C ASN A 361 35.06 -2.95 -4.70
N ASP A 362 36.12 -3.38 -5.39
CA ASP A 362 36.58 -4.78 -5.44
C ASP A 362 36.89 -5.39 -4.06
N TYR A 363 37.13 -4.57 -3.02
CA TYR A 363 37.50 -5.00 -1.67
C TYR A 363 36.36 -4.97 -0.64
N ILE A 364 35.20 -4.37 -0.96
CA ILE A 364 34.06 -4.29 -0.04
C ILE A 364 33.30 -5.62 -0.08
N LYS A 365 33.40 -6.40 1.00
CA LYS A 365 32.82 -7.75 1.09
C LYS A 365 31.30 -7.76 1.22
N ASP A 366 30.73 -6.76 1.89
CA ASP A 366 29.31 -6.70 2.21
C ASP A 366 28.64 -5.52 1.49
N ARG A 367 27.72 -5.85 0.59
CA ARG A 367 26.99 -4.85 -0.22
C ARG A 367 25.85 -4.20 0.55
N ASP A 368 25.36 -4.81 1.64
CA ASP A 368 24.21 -4.29 2.36
C ASP A 368 24.66 -3.16 3.31
N SER A 369 25.78 -3.34 4.03
CA SER A 369 26.40 -2.29 4.85
C SER A 369 26.99 -1.14 4.03
N SER A 370 27.26 -1.37 2.74
CA SER A 370 27.74 -0.35 1.80
C SER A 370 26.63 0.41 1.08
N SER A 371 25.39 0.34 1.58
CA SER A 371 24.25 1.08 1.03
C SER A 371 23.52 1.91 2.08
N TYR A 372 23.11 3.11 1.70
CA TYR A 372 22.26 3.98 2.52
C TYR A 372 21.00 4.32 1.76
N LYS A 373 19.84 4.08 2.39
CA LYS A 373 18.52 4.34 1.80
C LYS A 373 17.72 5.27 2.70
N PHE A 374 16.97 6.18 2.09
CA PHE A 374 16.01 7.04 2.75
C PHE A 374 14.70 7.03 1.98
N ASN A 375 13.59 7.09 2.71
CA ASN A 375 12.24 7.14 2.15
C ASN A 375 11.74 8.58 2.16
N PHE A 376 10.95 8.95 1.16
CA PHE A 376 10.30 10.26 1.11
C PHE A 376 8.99 10.17 0.34
N GLU A 377 8.12 11.14 0.57
CA GLU A 377 6.81 11.26 -0.05
C GLU A 377 6.69 12.58 -0.80
N ILE A 378 6.09 12.52 -1.98
CA ILE A 378 5.50 13.68 -2.64
C ILE A 378 3.99 13.61 -2.40
N PRO A 379 3.42 14.46 -1.52
CA PRO A 379 2.00 14.44 -1.24
C PRO A 379 1.14 14.69 -2.48
N PHE A 380 -0.06 14.11 -2.52
CA PHE A 380 -1.04 14.45 -3.56
C PHE A 380 -1.46 15.92 -3.41
N PRO A 381 -1.59 16.68 -4.51
CA PRO A 381 -2.06 18.06 -4.44
C PRO A 381 -3.51 18.12 -3.95
N LYS A 382 -3.87 19.16 -3.21
CA LYS A 382 -5.23 19.34 -2.69
C LYS A 382 -5.88 20.57 -3.27
N MET A 383 -6.92 20.33 -4.08
CA MET A 383 -7.68 21.38 -4.74
C MET A 383 -8.84 21.90 -3.88
N SER A 384 -8.88 23.23 -3.73
CA SER A 384 -10.01 23.98 -3.20
C SER A 384 -10.61 24.88 -4.29
N VAL A 385 -11.94 24.98 -4.31
CA VAL A 385 -12.69 25.85 -5.21
C VAL A 385 -13.63 26.68 -4.33
N ASP A 386 -13.51 28.00 -4.37
CA ASP A 386 -14.24 28.89 -3.47
C ASP A 386 -15.74 29.02 -3.82
N LYS A 387 -16.10 28.78 -5.08
CA LYS A 387 -17.48 28.81 -5.57
C LYS A 387 -17.74 27.72 -6.60
N THR A 388 -18.77 26.92 -6.36
CA THR A 388 -19.18 25.81 -7.24
C THR A 388 -20.57 25.98 -7.83
N ILE A 389 -21.37 26.93 -7.32
CA ILE A 389 -22.74 27.18 -7.78
C ILE A 389 -22.82 28.60 -8.33
N PHE A 390 -23.25 28.72 -9.58
CA PHE A 390 -23.39 29.97 -10.30
C PHE A 390 -24.87 30.18 -10.66
N THR A 391 -25.44 31.35 -10.38
CA THR A 391 -26.85 31.65 -10.65
C THR A 391 -26.98 33.05 -11.24
N TYR A 392 -27.61 33.16 -12.41
CA TYR A 392 -27.77 34.44 -13.11
C TYR A 392 -29.19 34.69 -13.62
N THR A 393 -29.55 35.95 -13.80
CA THR A 393 -30.69 36.37 -14.62
C THR A 393 -30.14 37.23 -15.76
N ILE A 394 -30.37 36.81 -17.00
CA ILE A 394 -29.73 37.41 -18.19
C ILE A 394 -30.82 37.79 -19.19
N ASP A 395 -30.78 39.01 -19.71
CA ASP A 395 -31.61 39.39 -20.85
C ASP A 395 -31.06 38.76 -22.15
N PRO A 396 -31.91 38.26 -23.06
CA PRO A 396 -31.46 37.64 -24.31
C PRO A 396 -30.54 38.55 -25.13
N GLY A 397 -29.38 38.02 -25.52
CA GLY A 397 -28.35 38.76 -26.25
C GLY A 397 -27.34 39.50 -25.37
N ASN A 398 -27.50 39.46 -24.04
CA ASN A 398 -26.53 40.01 -23.10
C ASN A 398 -25.59 38.93 -22.55
N LYS A 399 -24.49 39.40 -21.96
CA LYS A 399 -23.48 38.59 -21.28
C LYS A 399 -23.57 38.78 -19.77
N ALA A 400 -23.42 37.70 -19.02
CA ALA A 400 -23.21 37.74 -17.58
C ALA A 400 -21.98 36.89 -17.23
N GLY A 401 -21.38 37.11 -16.08
CA GLY A 401 -20.24 36.31 -15.64
C GLY A 401 -19.69 36.77 -14.30
N GLU A 402 -18.92 35.88 -13.67
CA GLU A 402 -18.25 36.16 -12.41
C GLU A 402 -16.92 35.41 -12.34
N LYS A 403 -16.09 35.80 -11.37
CA LYS A 403 -14.81 35.14 -11.08
C LYS A 403 -14.96 34.23 -9.88
N PHE A 404 -14.25 33.11 -9.92
CA PHE A 404 -14.07 32.19 -8.81
C PHE A 404 -12.61 31.73 -8.81
N LYS A 405 -12.16 31.20 -7.68
CA LYS A 405 -10.77 30.87 -7.42
C LYS A 405 -10.60 29.37 -7.26
N ILE A 406 -9.59 28.84 -7.93
CA ILE A 406 -9.11 27.47 -7.73
C ILE A 406 -7.74 27.56 -7.06
N SER A 407 -7.54 26.87 -5.95
CA SER A 407 -6.32 26.94 -5.14
C SER A 407 -5.74 25.57 -4.83
N GLU A 408 -4.41 25.49 -4.82
CA GLU A 408 -3.68 24.37 -4.21
C GLU A 408 -3.43 24.72 -2.74
N THR A 409 -3.87 23.84 -1.84
CA THR A 409 -3.97 24.18 -0.40
C THR A 409 -2.99 23.44 0.50
N ASP A 410 -2.35 22.37 0.03
CA ASP A 410 -1.41 21.60 0.86
C ASP A 410 0.03 22.14 0.76
N GLY A 411 0.36 22.87 -0.31
CA GLY A 411 1.60 23.63 -0.43
C GLY A 411 2.83 22.83 -0.86
N TYR A 412 2.67 21.54 -1.18
CA TYR A 412 3.75 20.63 -1.57
C TYR A 412 3.83 20.38 -3.08
N THR A 413 2.70 20.04 -3.70
CA THR A 413 2.66 19.56 -5.08
C THR A 413 1.70 20.45 -5.89
N PRO A 414 2.07 20.88 -7.11
CA PRO A 414 1.20 21.71 -7.93
C PRO A 414 -0.04 20.95 -8.41
N ILE A 415 -1.11 21.68 -8.76
CA ILE A 415 -2.23 21.14 -9.53
C ILE A 415 -1.84 21.17 -11.01
N GLU A 416 -1.93 20.02 -11.68
CA GLU A 416 -1.65 19.89 -13.11
C GLU A 416 -2.83 19.25 -13.84
N GLY A 417 -2.93 19.55 -15.15
CA GLY A 417 -3.94 18.98 -16.03
C GLY A 417 -5.35 19.43 -15.68
N LEU A 418 -5.49 20.69 -15.23
CA LEU A 418 -6.78 21.26 -14.87
C LEU A 418 -7.65 21.41 -16.12
N VAL A 419 -8.83 20.80 -16.11
CA VAL A 419 -9.82 20.85 -17.18
C VAL A 419 -11.20 21.10 -16.57
N ILE A 420 -11.99 21.96 -17.20
CA ILE A 420 -13.40 22.17 -16.83
C ILE A 420 -14.26 21.63 -17.98
N SER A 421 -15.15 20.71 -17.65
CA SER A 421 -16.08 20.09 -18.58
C SER A 421 -17.53 20.35 -18.16
N LEU A 422 -18.44 20.42 -19.13
CA LEU A 422 -19.87 20.63 -18.92
C LEU A 422 -20.65 19.40 -19.39
N THR A 423 -21.67 19.02 -18.63
CA THR A 423 -22.51 17.84 -18.82
C THR A 423 -23.96 18.12 -18.40
N ASN A 424 -24.92 17.33 -18.87
CA ASN A 424 -26.33 17.45 -18.47
C ASN A 424 -26.91 18.87 -18.62
N CYS A 425 -26.52 19.56 -19.69
CA CYS A 425 -27.08 20.88 -19.98
C CYS A 425 -28.56 20.71 -20.36
N LYS A 426 -29.45 21.41 -19.65
CA LYS A 426 -30.90 21.32 -19.81
C LYS A 426 -31.56 22.70 -19.77
N ARG A 427 -32.76 22.76 -20.33
CA ARG A 427 -33.65 23.92 -20.29
C ARG A 427 -34.98 23.50 -19.68
N THR A 428 -35.49 24.29 -18.75
CA THR A 428 -36.86 24.18 -18.24
C THR A 428 -37.73 25.18 -19.00
N THR A 429 -38.69 24.66 -19.77
CA THR A 429 -39.63 25.46 -20.55
C THR A 429 -40.65 26.16 -19.64
N LYS A 430 -41.39 27.15 -20.18
CA LYS A 430 -42.52 27.81 -19.47
C LYS A 430 -43.60 26.83 -18.96
N GLN A 431 -43.65 25.62 -19.51
CA GLN A 431 -44.59 24.55 -19.14
C GLN A 431 -44.03 23.62 -18.05
N GLY A 432 -42.87 23.94 -17.47
CA GLY A 432 -42.22 23.14 -16.44
C GLY A 432 -41.55 21.86 -16.95
N ARG A 433 -41.47 21.65 -18.27
CA ARG A 433 -40.78 20.50 -18.86
C ARG A 433 -39.28 20.76 -18.96
N GLU A 434 -38.48 19.83 -18.44
CA GLU A 434 -37.04 19.79 -18.65
C GLU A 434 -36.70 19.11 -19.98
N GLU A 435 -35.90 19.78 -20.80
CA GLU A 435 -35.43 19.29 -22.08
C GLU A 435 -33.91 19.36 -22.12
N SER A 436 -33.26 18.32 -22.65
CA SER A 436 -31.81 18.35 -22.89
C SER A 436 -31.49 19.46 -23.90
N PHE A 437 -30.51 20.30 -23.58
CA PHE A 437 -30.13 21.45 -24.38
C PHE A 437 -28.60 21.56 -24.47
N ASP A 438 -27.98 20.66 -25.24
CA ASP A 438 -26.51 20.62 -25.41
C ASP A 438 -25.91 21.90 -26.00
N GLY A 439 -26.69 22.66 -26.78
CA GLY A 439 -26.28 23.97 -27.31
C GLY A 439 -25.87 24.98 -26.22
N LEU A 440 -26.28 24.76 -24.97
CA LEU A 440 -25.89 25.56 -23.81
C LEU A 440 -24.38 25.59 -23.56
N LYS A 441 -23.68 24.51 -23.90
CA LYS A 441 -22.21 24.43 -23.74
C LYS A 441 -21.49 25.51 -24.53
N ASN A 442 -22.07 25.96 -25.64
CA ASN A 442 -21.52 27.02 -26.47
C ASN A 442 -21.74 28.42 -25.87
N TRP A 443 -22.66 28.55 -24.91
CA TRP A 443 -22.94 29.83 -24.25
C TRP A 443 -22.05 30.05 -23.04
N ILE A 444 -21.63 28.97 -22.38
CA ILE A 444 -20.80 29.01 -21.19
C ILE A 444 -19.33 28.91 -21.59
N GLN A 445 -18.56 29.94 -21.28
CA GLN A 445 -17.13 29.99 -21.51
C GLN A 445 -16.40 30.18 -20.19
N PHE A 446 -15.32 29.44 -20.00
CA PHE A 446 -14.40 29.61 -18.87
C PHE A 446 -13.09 30.20 -19.39
N ASN A 447 -12.72 31.37 -18.88
CA ASN A 447 -11.45 32.03 -19.19
C ASN A 447 -10.54 32.04 -17.95
N GLY A 448 -9.23 32.10 -18.17
CA GLY A 448 -8.25 32.04 -17.08
C GLY A 448 -7.99 30.63 -16.55
N ILE A 449 -8.40 29.59 -17.28
CA ILE A 449 -8.01 28.20 -16.96
C ILE A 449 -6.52 28.05 -17.27
N ASP A 450 -5.68 28.13 -16.23
CA ASP A 450 -4.30 27.64 -16.30
C ASP A 450 -4.33 26.14 -16.02
N SER A 451 -3.69 25.36 -16.89
CA SER A 451 -3.53 23.91 -16.70
C SER A 451 -2.58 23.59 -15.54
N TYR A 452 -1.92 24.61 -14.98
CA TYR A 452 -0.96 24.54 -13.90
C TYR A 452 -1.28 25.56 -12.79
N ILE A 453 -1.35 25.10 -11.54
CA ILE A 453 -1.38 25.97 -10.36
C ILE A 453 -0.23 25.55 -9.45
N LYS A 454 0.72 26.47 -9.25
CA LYS A 454 1.86 26.27 -8.36
C LYS A 454 1.40 25.93 -6.94
N GLN A 455 2.14 25.08 -6.26
CA GLN A 455 1.88 24.65 -4.89
C GLN A 455 1.74 25.84 -3.92
N GLY A 456 0.63 25.87 -3.17
CA GLY A 456 0.26 26.98 -2.27
C GLY A 456 -0.26 28.25 -2.96
N ASN A 457 -0.39 28.26 -4.29
CA ASN A 457 -0.94 29.39 -5.04
C ASN A 457 -2.39 29.14 -5.46
N SER A 458 -2.99 30.18 -6.03
CA SER A 458 -4.34 30.16 -6.59
C SER A 458 -4.38 30.77 -7.97
N ASN A 459 -5.37 30.37 -8.76
CA ASN A 459 -5.66 30.94 -10.05
C ASN A 459 -7.12 31.43 -10.10
N ASP A 460 -7.34 32.61 -10.68
CA ASP A 460 -8.66 33.21 -10.85
C ASP A 460 -9.24 32.76 -12.21
N VAL A 461 -10.36 32.05 -12.15
CA VAL A 461 -11.10 31.60 -13.32
C VAL A 461 -12.36 32.45 -13.45
N SER A 462 -12.64 32.98 -14.63
CA SER A 462 -13.89 33.66 -14.92
C SER A 462 -14.81 32.75 -15.70
N VAL A 463 -16.05 32.60 -15.25
CA VAL A 463 -17.13 32.03 -16.05
C VAL A 463 -17.90 33.16 -16.71
N SER A 464 -18.20 33.02 -18.00
CA SER A 464 -19.03 33.95 -18.75
C SER A 464 -20.09 33.21 -19.53
N ILE A 465 -21.32 33.71 -19.47
CA ILE A 465 -22.48 33.19 -20.16
C ILE A 465 -22.88 34.20 -21.23
N ASN A 466 -22.81 33.79 -22.49
CA ASN A 466 -23.18 34.60 -23.64
C ASN A 466 -24.43 34.03 -24.30
N THR A 467 -25.54 34.73 -24.16
CA THR A 467 -26.84 34.24 -24.62
C THR A 467 -27.16 34.74 -26.03
N ASN A 468 -27.82 33.93 -26.85
CA ASN A 468 -28.31 34.34 -28.17
C ASN A 468 -29.77 34.82 -28.08
N LYS A 469 -30.09 35.90 -28.81
CA LYS A 469 -31.43 36.51 -28.90
C LYS A 469 -32.51 35.60 -29.45
N GLU A 470 -32.13 34.56 -30.20
CA GLU A 470 -33.07 33.68 -30.91
C GLU A 470 -33.72 32.60 -30.03
N TYR A 471 -33.27 32.43 -28.79
CA TYR A 471 -33.75 31.37 -27.91
C TYR A 471 -34.80 31.89 -26.92
N GLY A 472 -35.85 31.08 -26.73
CA GLY A 472 -37.00 31.45 -25.89
C GLY A 472 -36.66 31.52 -24.40
N THR A 473 -37.42 32.33 -23.67
CA THR A 473 -37.28 32.46 -22.22
C THR A 473 -37.46 31.13 -21.47
N GLY A 474 -36.83 31.03 -20.32
CA GLY A 474 -36.83 29.82 -19.48
C GLY A 474 -35.61 29.75 -18.56
N GLU A 475 -35.61 28.74 -17.70
CA GLU A 475 -34.45 28.39 -16.87
C GLU A 475 -33.51 27.47 -17.65
N TYR A 476 -32.22 27.70 -17.52
CA TYR A 476 -31.16 26.92 -18.12
C TYR A 476 -30.23 26.45 -17.01
N ALA A 477 -29.85 25.19 -17.04
CA ALA A 477 -28.94 24.61 -16.07
C ALA A 477 -27.92 23.72 -16.77
N CYS A 478 -26.68 23.71 -16.31
CA CYS A 478 -25.69 22.73 -16.71
C CYS A 478 -24.85 22.30 -15.51
N ASP A 479 -24.60 21.00 -15.43
CA ASP A 479 -23.63 20.46 -14.48
C ASP A 479 -22.23 20.57 -15.09
N GLY A 480 -21.22 20.78 -14.26
CA GLY A 480 -19.83 20.79 -14.68
C GLY A 480 -18.95 20.00 -13.75
N LYS A 481 -17.77 19.65 -14.25
CA LYS A 481 -16.72 19.04 -13.46
C LYS A 481 -15.40 19.74 -13.72
N ILE A 482 -14.73 20.16 -12.65
CA ILE A 482 -13.33 20.50 -12.64
C ILE A 482 -12.57 19.21 -12.36
N THR A 483 -11.78 18.76 -13.32
CA THR A 483 -10.93 17.59 -13.19
C THR A 483 -9.47 18.01 -13.23
N THR A 484 -8.64 17.25 -12.52
CA THR A 484 -7.19 17.45 -12.45
C THR A 484 -6.50 16.09 -12.56
N LYS A 485 -5.20 16.08 -12.86
CA LYS A 485 -4.43 14.84 -12.96
C LYS A 485 -4.33 14.08 -11.63
N TYR A 486 -4.16 14.82 -10.52
CA TYR A 486 -3.86 14.22 -9.20
C TYR A 486 -4.62 14.82 -8.02
N ALA A 487 -5.31 15.96 -8.16
CA ALA A 487 -6.04 16.63 -7.06
C ALA A 487 -7.52 16.22 -6.98
N GLY A 488 -7.92 15.20 -7.75
CA GLY A 488 -9.30 14.71 -7.84
C GLY A 488 -10.20 15.60 -8.71
N GLU A 489 -11.51 15.51 -8.44
CA GLU A 489 -12.56 16.24 -9.15
C GLU A 489 -13.44 17.08 -8.21
N LYS A 490 -14.01 18.16 -8.75
CA LYS A 490 -15.03 18.99 -8.08
C LYS A 490 -16.19 19.26 -9.02
N ASN A 491 -17.40 19.10 -8.51
CA ASN A 491 -18.61 19.40 -9.26
C ASN A 491 -18.88 20.91 -9.28
N LEU A 492 -19.37 21.38 -10.41
CA LEU A 492 -19.88 22.73 -10.65
C LEU A 492 -21.36 22.63 -11.03
N ASN A 493 -22.14 23.62 -10.68
CA ASN A 493 -23.52 23.75 -11.13
C ASN A 493 -23.77 25.18 -11.59
N ILE A 494 -24.14 25.34 -12.86
CA ILE A 494 -24.38 26.65 -13.46
C ILE A 494 -25.85 26.71 -13.82
N LYS A 495 -26.56 27.68 -13.24
CA LYS A 495 -27.97 27.96 -13.52
C LYS A 495 -28.12 29.39 -13.99
N PHE A 496 -29.01 29.63 -14.94
CA PHE A 496 -29.42 30.98 -15.27
C PHE A 496 -30.80 31.04 -15.89
N ILE A 497 -31.46 32.18 -15.74
CA ILE A 497 -32.79 32.45 -16.29
C ILE A 497 -32.66 33.45 -17.42
N LEU A 498 -33.19 33.10 -18.60
CA LEU A 498 -33.35 34.05 -19.72
C LEU A 498 -34.67 34.82 -19.56
N ALA A 499 -34.54 36.12 -19.31
CA ALA A 499 -35.67 37.03 -19.10
C ALA A 499 -36.41 37.37 -20.42
N ASP A 500 -37.68 37.75 -20.32
CA ASP A 500 -38.49 38.11 -21.49
C ASP A 500 -38.15 39.52 -21.93
N VAL A 501 -37.63 39.65 -23.15
CA VAL A 501 -37.22 40.93 -23.76
C VAL A 501 -38.34 41.97 -23.65
N SER A 502 -39.60 41.52 -23.73
CA SER A 502 -40.78 42.39 -23.63
C SER A 502 -40.89 43.12 -22.30
N ILE A 503 -40.50 42.51 -21.17
CA ILE A 503 -40.57 43.14 -19.84
C ILE A 503 -39.46 44.20 -19.71
N THR A 504 -38.24 43.87 -20.11
CA THR A 504 -37.10 44.79 -20.06
C THR A 504 -37.28 45.97 -21.02
N GLU A 505 -37.80 45.74 -22.22
CA GLU A 505 -38.10 46.79 -23.19
C GLU A 505 -39.27 47.68 -22.72
N THR A 506 -40.27 47.09 -22.06
CA THR A 506 -41.38 47.85 -21.44
C THR A 506 -40.88 48.70 -20.26
N LEU A 507 -39.99 48.18 -19.41
CA LEU A 507 -39.38 48.95 -18.32
C LEU A 507 -38.54 50.13 -18.84
N ASN A 508 -37.79 49.92 -19.93
CA ASN A 508 -37.03 51.00 -20.57
C ASN A 508 -37.96 52.05 -21.19
N LYS A 509 -39.01 51.63 -21.91
CA LYS A 509 -40.03 52.56 -22.44
C LYS A 509 -40.74 53.33 -21.33
N LEU A 510 -41.05 52.70 -20.20
CA LEU A 510 -41.63 53.37 -19.04
C LEU A 510 -40.66 54.35 -18.39
N LYS A 511 -39.36 54.05 -18.35
CA LYS A 511 -38.33 54.98 -17.88
C LYS A 511 -38.20 56.22 -18.78
N ASP A 512 -38.27 56.01 -20.09
CA ASP A 512 -38.24 57.10 -21.07
C ASP A 512 -39.52 57.95 -21.00
N LEU A 513 -40.68 57.32 -20.77
CA LEU A 513 -41.96 58.00 -20.52
C LEU A 513 -41.98 58.75 -19.19
N GLU A 514 -41.43 58.18 -18.11
CA GLU A 514 -41.30 58.84 -16.79
C GLU A 514 -40.45 60.11 -16.89
N SER A 515 -39.39 60.04 -17.71
CA SER A 515 -38.47 61.15 -17.96
C SER A 515 -39.08 62.25 -18.83
N SER A 516 -40.07 61.92 -19.65
CA SER A 516 -40.74 62.86 -20.58
C SER A 516 -42.10 63.38 -20.11
N ALA A 517 -42.68 62.80 -19.05
CA ALA A 517 -43.93 63.27 -18.45
C ALA A 517 -43.77 64.68 -17.84
N THR A 518 -44.74 65.56 -18.12
CA THR A 518 -44.66 66.99 -17.74
C THR A 518 -45.43 67.32 -16.46
N ASN A 519 -46.35 66.46 -16.01
CA ASN A 519 -47.05 66.63 -14.74
C ASN A 519 -46.75 65.51 -13.73
N ASN A 520 -46.86 65.81 -12.44
CA ASN A 520 -46.52 64.89 -11.35
C ASN A 520 -47.48 63.68 -11.25
N TYR A 521 -48.70 63.79 -11.78
CA TYR A 521 -49.67 62.69 -11.73
C TYR A 521 -49.28 61.58 -12.72
N GLU A 522 -48.90 61.94 -13.95
CA GLU A 522 -48.35 61.02 -14.94
C GLU A 522 -47.06 60.36 -14.45
N LYS A 523 -46.14 61.13 -13.87
CA LYS A 523 -44.91 60.56 -13.28
C LYS A 523 -45.22 59.54 -12.20
N ASN A 524 -46.15 59.83 -11.28
CA ASN A 524 -46.51 58.91 -10.21
C ASN A 524 -47.15 57.62 -10.74
N ILE A 525 -47.99 57.70 -11.78
CA ILE A 525 -48.60 56.52 -12.42
C ILE A 525 -47.53 55.69 -13.14
N ILE A 526 -46.65 56.32 -13.91
CA ILE A 526 -45.59 55.63 -14.65
C ILE A 526 -44.61 54.99 -13.66
N SER A 527 -44.22 55.69 -12.59
CA SER A 527 -43.34 55.16 -11.55
C SER A 527 -43.97 53.97 -10.81
N ALA A 528 -45.25 54.07 -10.42
CA ALA A 528 -45.97 52.95 -9.81
C ALA A 528 -46.12 51.75 -10.76
N THR A 529 -46.35 52.01 -12.06
CA THR A 529 -46.43 50.96 -13.10
C THR A 529 -45.09 50.29 -13.33
N LYS A 530 -44.00 51.05 -13.32
CA LYS A 530 -42.63 50.56 -13.39
C LYS A 530 -42.29 49.71 -12.16
N THR A 531 -42.56 50.19 -10.95
CA THR A 531 -42.39 49.41 -9.71
C THR A 531 -43.21 48.13 -9.73
N LEU A 532 -44.44 48.17 -10.27
CA LEU A 532 -45.29 46.99 -10.40
C LEU A 532 -44.71 45.99 -11.41
N ILE A 533 -44.22 46.44 -12.57
CA ILE A 533 -43.61 45.58 -13.57
C ILE A 533 -42.26 45.05 -13.09
N GLU A 534 -41.48 45.83 -12.34
CA GLU A 534 -40.27 45.35 -11.66
C GLU A 534 -40.61 44.28 -10.62
N LYS A 535 -41.68 44.47 -9.86
CA LYS A 535 -42.14 43.48 -8.88
C LYS A 535 -42.68 42.22 -9.54
N ILE A 536 -43.46 42.35 -10.62
CA ILE A 536 -43.91 41.22 -11.44
C ILE A 536 -42.70 40.51 -12.09
N ARG A 537 -41.70 41.26 -12.54
CA ARG A 537 -40.44 40.72 -13.05
C ARG A 537 -39.74 39.89 -11.97
N THR A 538 -39.62 40.42 -10.76
CA THR A 538 -39.04 39.71 -9.62
C THR A 538 -39.85 38.48 -9.24
N ASP A 539 -41.18 38.59 -9.11
CA ASP A 539 -42.08 37.50 -8.72
C ASP A 539 -42.16 36.39 -9.79
N ILE A 540 -42.10 36.72 -11.08
CA ILE A 540 -42.01 35.74 -12.17
C ILE A 540 -40.65 35.01 -12.15
N TYR A 541 -39.58 35.66 -11.71
CA TYR A 541 -38.22 35.11 -11.73
C TYR A 541 -37.77 34.45 -10.43
N SER A 542 -38.50 34.61 -9.32
CA SER A 542 -38.18 34.00 -8.03
C SER A 542 -38.85 32.63 -7.80
N ASN A 543 -39.65 32.10 -8.73
CA ASN A 543 -40.56 30.96 -8.52
C ASN A 543 -41.56 31.13 -7.36
N ASP A 544 -41.60 32.30 -6.72
CA ASP A 544 -42.54 32.59 -5.64
C ASP A 544 -43.81 33.23 -6.22
N PHE A 545 -44.91 32.49 -6.03
CA PHE A 545 -46.30 32.93 -6.03
C PHE A 545 -46.56 34.42 -6.29
N ILE A 546 -47.41 34.71 -7.30
CA ILE A 546 -48.09 36.01 -7.41
C ILE A 546 -48.85 36.23 -6.10
N SER A 547 -48.33 37.11 -5.24
CA SER A 547 -48.88 37.24 -3.89
C SER A 547 -50.32 37.79 -3.94
N PRO A 548 -51.18 37.43 -2.97
CA PRO A 548 -52.51 38.02 -2.79
C PRO A 548 -52.49 39.56 -2.74
N TYR A 549 -51.35 40.15 -2.36
CA TYR A 549 -51.14 41.60 -2.37
C TYR A 549 -51.13 42.19 -3.79
N THR A 550 -50.58 41.46 -4.76
CA THR A 550 -50.53 41.86 -6.18
C THR A 550 -51.93 41.84 -6.80
N ILE A 551 -52.75 40.84 -6.44
CA ILE A 551 -54.17 40.75 -6.84
C ILE A 551 -55.03 41.82 -6.13
N SER A 552 -54.80 42.06 -4.83
CA SER A 552 -55.47 43.12 -4.06
C SER A 552 -55.15 44.50 -4.63
N PHE A 553 -53.90 44.76 -4.99
CA PHE A 553 -53.47 46.02 -5.62
C PHE A 553 -54.10 46.17 -7.01
N LEU A 554 -54.07 45.15 -7.88
CA LEU A 554 -54.78 45.14 -9.18
C LEU A 554 -56.28 45.45 -9.03
N THR A 555 -56.93 44.87 -8.01
CA THR A 555 -58.36 45.11 -7.71
C THR A 555 -58.59 46.53 -7.17
N SER A 556 -57.63 47.10 -6.44
CA SER A 556 -57.68 48.45 -5.89
C SER A 556 -57.52 49.50 -7.00
N THR A 557 -56.55 49.30 -7.91
CA THR A 557 -56.27 50.20 -9.04
C THR A 557 -57.42 50.17 -10.07
N LEU A 558 -58.08 49.02 -10.23
CA LEU A 558 -59.29 48.91 -11.07
C LEU A 558 -60.54 49.51 -10.38
N LYS A 559 -60.65 49.46 -9.04
CA LYS A 559 -61.69 50.17 -8.28
C LYS A 559 -61.56 51.69 -8.33
N ILE A 560 -60.38 52.24 -8.62
CA ILE A 560 -60.23 53.69 -8.87
C ILE A 560 -61.09 54.11 -10.09
N LYS A 561 -61.34 53.21 -11.05
CA LYS A 561 -62.24 53.46 -12.18
C LYS A 561 -63.73 53.49 -11.81
N SER A 562 -64.14 53.03 -10.62
CA SER A 562 -65.56 53.01 -10.22
C SER A 562 -65.99 54.22 -9.38
N LYS A 563 -65.12 55.21 -9.15
CA LYS A 563 -65.44 56.38 -8.28
C LYS A 563 -65.01 57.76 -8.78
N THR A 564 -64.31 57.89 -9.92
CA THR A 564 -64.04 59.21 -10.52
C THR A 564 -65.00 59.50 -11.66
N ASN A 565 -65.65 60.66 -11.55
CA ASN A 565 -66.73 61.16 -12.38
C ASN A 565 -66.33 61.20 -13.87
N VAL A 566 -67.12 60.57 -14.73
CA VAL A 566 -66.92 60.48 -16.20
C VAL A 566 -66.91 61.86 -16.90
N ASN A 567 -67.24 62.94 -16.19
CA ASN A 567 -67.33 64.29 -16.72
C ASN A 567 -65.96 64.94 -17.05
N ASP A 568 -64.89 64.62 -16.31
CA ASP A 568 -63.56 65.20 -16.58
C ASP A 568 -62.94 64.62 -17.87
N TYR A 569 -63.34 63.40 -18.24
CA TYR A 569 -62.96 62.78 -19.52
C TYR A 569 -63.62 63.47 -20.71
N ASN A 570 -64.87 63.93 -20.60
CA ASN A 570 -65.60 64.60 -21.68
C ASN A 570 -65.06 66.01 -21.98
N GLU A 571 -64.42 66.67 -21.02
CA GLU A 571 -63.82 67.99 -21.20
C GLU A 571 -62.49 67.92 -21.95
N ALA A 572 -61.61 66.98 -21.58
CA ALA A 572 -60.40 66.66 -22.35
C ALA A 572 -60.72 66.10 -23.75
N TYR A 573 -61.82 65.35 -23.89
CA TYR A 573 -62.31 64.86 -25.19
C TYR A 573 -62.80 65.98 -26.10
N LYS A 574 -63.53 66.98 -25.56
CA LYS A 574 -63.96 68.18 -26.30
C LYS A 574 -62.79 69.06 -26.72
N GLU A 575 -61.73 69.11 -25.91
CA GLU A 575 -60.51 69.87 -26.23
C GLU A 575 -59.75 69.25 -27.41
N VAL A 576 -59.64 67.91 -27.44
CA VAL A 576 -59.07 67.16 -28.58
C VAL A 576 -59.98 67.20 -29.81
N GLU A 577 -61.31 67.18 -29.65
CA GLU A 577 -62.28 67.32 -30.76
C GLU A 577 -62.25 68.74 -31.38
N ASN A 578 -62.03 69.77 -30.56
CA ASN A 578 -61.77 71.14 -31.03
C ASN A 578 -60.42 71.27 -31.75
N MET A 579 -59.37 70.59 -31.27
CA MET A 579 -58.06 70.55 -31.95
C MET A 579 -58.12 69.82 -33.31
N ILE A 580 -58.94 68.77 -33.42
CA ILE A 580 -59.14 68.01 -34.67
C ILE A 580 -60.02 68.79 -35.65
N SER A 581 -61.00 69.57 -35.17
CA SER A 581 -61.88 70.38 -36.01
C SER A 581 -61.21 71.62 -36.62
N GLN A 582 -60.07 72.06 -36.06
CA GLN A 582 -59.33 73.24 -36.54
C GLN A 582 -58.20 72.95 -37.55
N LYS A 583 -57.93 71.68 -37.87
CA LYS A 583 -56.93 71.31 -38.90
C LYS A 583 -57.58 70.53 -40.04
N ASN A 584 -57.97 71.25 -41.09
CA ASN A 584 -58.40 70.69 -42.36
C ASN A 584 -57.23 70.00 -43.08
N SER A 585 -56.91 68.74 -42.70
CA SER A 585 -56.42 67.68 -43.61
C SER A 585 -55.81 66.47 -42.86
N ILE A 586 -56.57 65.65 -42.12
CA ILE A 586 -56.07 64.30 -41.77
C ILE A 586 -57.19 63.24 -41.76
N SER A 587 -57.45 62.66 -42.93
CA SER A 587 -58.39 61.53 -43.13
C SER A 587 -57.94 60.25 -42.41
N ASP A 588 -56.63 59.98 -42.34
CA ASP A 588 -56.08 58.73 -41.80
C ASP A 588 -56.14 58.60 -40.27
N LEU A 589 -56.08 59.71 -39.55
CA LEU A 589 -56.24 59.73 -38.09
C LEU A 589 -57.69 59.45 -37.70
N LYS A 590 -58.66 59.94 -38.47
CA LYS A 590 -60.10 59.74 -38.23
C LYS A 590 -60.51 58.26 -38.32
N ASN A 591 -59.94 57.53 -39.29
CA ASN A 591 -60.18 56.09 -39.47
C ASN A 591 -59.51 55.23 -38.40
N LYS A 592 -58.26 55.52 -38.02
CA LYS A 592 -57.59 54.81 -36.90
C LYS A 592 -58.31 55.09 -35.56
N TYR A 593 -58.77 56.32 -35.35
CA TYR A 593 -59.52 56.75 -34.17
C TYR A 593 -60.88 56.03 -34.02
N GLY A 594 -61.63 55.88 -35.11
CA GLY A 594 -62.90 55.13 -35.11
C GLY A 594 -62.73 53.66 -34.72
N LYS A 595 -61.61 53.04 -35.12
CA LYS A 595 -61.30 51.64 -34.80
C LYS A 595 -60.97 51.44 -33.32
N TYR A 596 -60.09 52.28 -32.75
CA TYR A 596 -59.78 52.23 -31.31
C TYR A 596 -60.97 52.55 -30.42
N LYS A 597 -61.83 53.49 -30.82
CA LYS A 597 -63.08 53.78 -30.11
C LYS A 597 -64.00 52.57 -30.06
N THR A 598 -64.11 51.83 -31.16
CA THR A 598 -64.94 50.62 -31.24
C THR A 598 -64.38 49.49 -30.38
N GLU A 599 -63.07 49.25 -30.43
CA GLU A 599 -62.38 48.24 -29.60
C GLU A 599 -62.46 48.55 -28.11
N ILE A 600 -62.31 49.82 -27.71
CA ILE A 600 -62.46 50.26 -26.30
C ILE A 600 -63.92 50.12 -25.84
N THR A 601 -64.88 50.47 -26.69
CA THR A 601 -66.32 50.32 -26.37
C THR A 601 -66.73 48.85 -26.26
N ASP A 602 -66.16 47.97 -27.10
CA ASP A 602 -66.40 46.52 -27.03
C ASP A 602 -65.77 45.90 -25.77
N ILE A 603 -64.59 46.35 -25.36
CA ILE A 603 -63.98 45.93 -24.09
C ILE A 603 -64.83 46.42 -22.93
N GLU A 604 -65.24 47.69 -22.92
CA GLU A 604 -66.08 48.31 -21.87
C GLU A 604 -67.44 47.60 -21.70
N LYS A 605 -68.07 47.18 -22.81
CA LYS A 605 -69.37 46.49 -22.79
C LYS A 605 -69.28 45.04 -22.33
N ASN A 606 -68.10 44.43 -22.44
CA ASN A 606 -67.88 43.00 -22.16
C ASN A 606 -66.94 42.73 -20.96
N VAL A 607 -66.51 43.75 -20.21
CA VAL A 607 -65.61 43.58 -19.03
C VAL A 607 -66.15 42.54 -18.06
N ASP A 608 -67.44 42.57 -17.75
CA ASP A 608 -68.06 41.60 -16.83
C ASP A 608 -68.08 40.17 -17.38
N VAL A 609 -68.13 40.02 -18.70
CA VAL A 609 -68.06 38.72 -19.39
C VAL A 609 -66.64 38.17 -19.33
N TYR A 610 -65.65 38.99 -19.68
CA TYR A 610 -64.22 38.62 -19.60
C TYR A 610 -63.78 38.35 -18.16
N PHE A 611 -64.28 39.13 -17.19
CA PHE A 611 -64.00 38.91 -15.77
C PHE A 611 -64.56 37.57 -15.30
N LYS A 612 -65.80 37.23 -15.66
CA LYS A 612 -66.40 35.92 -15.36
C LYS A 612 -65.63 34.77 -16.01
N GLU A 613 -65.16 34.94 -17.24
CA GLU A 613 -64.40 33.92 -17.96
C GLU A 613 -63.01 33.68 -17.35
N ILE A 614 -62.28 34.75 -17.02
CA ILE A 614 -60.96 34.67 -16.39
C ILE A 614 -61.06 34.02 -15.00
N VAL A 615 -62.03 34.45 -14.18
CA VAL A 615 -62.23 33.88 -12.85
C VAL A 615 -62.71 32.43 -12.94
N GLY A 616 -63.57 32.10 -13.90
CA GLY A 616 -63.99 30.71 -14.16
C GLY A 616 -62.83 29.80 -14.55
N ASN A 617 -61.93 30.27 -15.41
CA ASN A 617 -60.73 29.54 -15.81
C ASN A 617 -59.75 29.34 -14.64
N LEU A 618 -59.57 30.34 -13.79
CA LEU A 618 -58.75 30.24 -12.58
C LEU A 618 -59.34 29.27 -11.55
N LEU A 619 -60.65 29.31 -11.32
CA LEU A 619 -61.34 28.36 -10.44
C LEU A 619 -61.13 26.92 -10.92
N ASN A 620 -61.33 26.67 -12.22
CA ASN A 620 -61.13 25.36 -12.81
C ASN A 620 -59.67 24.90 -12.71
N HIS A 621 -58.72 25.81 -12.95
CA HIS A 621 -57.30 25.50 -12.82
C HIS A 621 -56.93 25.06 -11.40
N PHE A 622 -57.29 25.84 -10.38
CA PHE A 622 -56.97 25.49 -8.99
C PHE A 622 -57.70 24.23 -8.52
N LYS A 623 -58.95 24.02 -8.93
CA LYS A 623 -59.68 22.77 -8.63
C LYS A 623 -58.98 21.56 -9.25
N ASN A 624 -58.61 21.64 -10.53
CA ASN A 624 -57.93 20.54 -11.23
C ASN A 624 -56.56 20.22 -10.62
N GLU A 625 -55.79 21.24 -10.21
CA GLU A 625 -54.52 21.02 -9.52
C GLU A 625 -54.70 20.38 -8.14
N GLY A 626 -55.71 20.80 -7.38
CA GLY A 626 -56.10 20.16 -6.12
C GLY A 626 -56.49 18.69 -6.32
N ASP A 627 -57.33 18.40 -7.32
CA ASP A 627 -57.78 17.04 -7.64
C ASP A 627 -56.63 16.13 -8.08
N ARG A 628 -55.68 16.66 -8.86
CA ARG A 628 -54.52 15.93 -9.38
C ARG A 628 -53.53 15.54 -8.28
N THR A 629 -53.45 16.32 -7.21
CA THR A 629 -52.39 16.18 -6.19
C THR A 629 -52.89 15.65 -4.84
N LYS A 630 -54.21 15.43 -4.68
CA LYS A 630 -54.84 15.05 -3.40
C LYS A 630 -54.30 13.80 -2.72
N ASP A 631 -53.73 12.86 -3.48
CA ASP A 631 -53.21 11.59 -2.96
C ASP A 631 -51.67 11.56 -2.85
N SER A 632 -50.98 12.55 -3.43
CA SER A 632 -49.51 12.61 -3.51
C SER A 632 -48.88 13.81 -2.79
N ASN A 633 -49.64 14.90 -2.62
CA ASN A 633 -49.22 16.10 -1.89
C ASN A 633 -50.47 16.78 -1.26
N MET A 634 -50.88 16.24 -0.11
CA MET A 634 -52.13 16.64 0.56
C MET A 634 -52.11 18.12 0.99
N LEU A 635 -50.98 18.65 1.49
CA LEU A 635 -50.86 20.05 1.89
C LEU A 635 -51.02 21.03 0.72
N PHE A 636 -50.34 20.75 -0.40
CA PHE A 636 -50.50 21.57 -1.61
C PHE A 636 -51.94 21.53 -2.13
N SER A 637 -52.58 20.36 -2.08
CA SER A 637 -53.98 20.19 -2.49
C SER A 637 -54.93 21.04 -1.64
N VAL A 638 -54.75 21.01 -0.30
CA VAL A 638 -55.50 21.87 0.64
C VAL A 638 -55.30 23.35 0.31
N GLU A 639 -54.07 23.76 -0.03
CA GLU A 639 -53.78 25.14 -0.43
C GLU A 639 -54.51 25.55 -1.71
N GLN A 640 -54.54 24.69 -2.74
CA GLN A 640 -55.27 24.98 -3.97
C GLN A 640 -56.78 25.07 -3.74
N TYR A 641 -57.37 24.15 -2.97
CA TYR A 641 -58.80 24.23 -2.63
C TYR A 641 -59.14 25.46 -1.79
N ASN A 642 -58.26 25.90 -0.89
CA ASN A 642 -58.46 27.15 -0.15
C ASN A 642 -58.45 28.39 -1.07
N LYS A 643 -57.65 28.39 -2.14
CA LYS A 643 -57.68 29.45 -3.17
C LYS A 643 -59.00 29.44 -3.94
N VAL A 644 -59.55 28.27 -4.23
CA VAL A 644 -60.90 28.14 -4.83
C VAL A 644 -61.95 28.73 -3.87
N LEU A 645 -61.88 28.45 -2.57
CA LEU A 645 -62.81 29.00 -1.57
C LEU A 645 -62.72 30.52 -1.43
N ASP A 646 -61.52 31.10 -1.42
CA ASP A 646 -61.33 32.55 -1.34
C ASP A 646 -61.92 33.27 -2.57
N LEU A 647 -61.71 32.70 -3.77
CA LEU A 647 -62.33 33.19 -5.00
C LEU A 647 -63.87 33.05 -4.95
N CYS A 648 -64.38 31.92 -4.46
CA CYS A 648 -65.81 31.70 -4.25
C CYS A 648 -66.43 32.48 -3.07
N GLY A 649 -65.61 33.16 -2.26
CA GLY A 649 -66.08 34.17 -1.30
C GLY A 649 -66.36 35.53 -1.96
N LYS A 650 -65.76 35.77 -3.13
CA LYS A 650 -65.82 37.04 -3.88
C LYS A 650 -66.82 36.99 -5.04
N ILE A 651 -67.20 35.79 -5.49
CA ILE A 651 -68.21 35.52 -6.52
C ILE A 651 -69.11 34.33 -6.14
N SER A 652 -70.33 34.25 -6.67
CA SER A 652 -71.25 33.13 -6.41
C SER A 652 -70.76 31.82 -7.06
N CYS A 653 -70.62 30.75 -6.29
CA CYS A 653 -70.19 29.41 -6.75
C CYS A 653 -71.14 28.31 -6.21
N GLU A 654 -71.53 27.35 -7.06
CA GLU A 654 -72.46 26.27 -6.70
C GLU A 654 -71.82 25.15 -5.84
N ASN A 655 -70.48 25.02 -5.84
CA ASN A 655 -69.77 23.85 -5.25
C ASN A 655 -68.98 24.14 -3.96
N LYS A 656 -69.28 25.24 -3.25
CA LYS A 656 -68.51 25.67 -2.06
C LYS A 656 -68.55 24.65 -0.91
N GLY A 657 -69.69 23.97 -0.73
CA GLY A 657 -69.87 22.96 0.32
C GLY A 657 -69.02 21.71 0.08
N GLU A 658 -68.93 21.25 -1.16
CA GLU A 658 -68.13 20.08 -1.55
C GLU A 658 -66.63 20.33 -1.30
N ILE A 659 -66.12 21.50 -1.71
CA ILE A 659 -64.71 21.87 -1.52
C ILE A 659 -64.33 21.95 -0.04
N ASN A 660 -65.21 22.54 0.80
CA ASN A 660 -65.02 22.56 2.25
C ASN A 660 -64.92 21.15 2.85
N ASN A 661 -65.76 20.22 2.39
CA ASN A 661 -65.72 18.84 2.86
C ASN A 661 -64.40 18.15 2.45
N THR A 662 -63.94 18.35 1.20
CA THR A 662 -62.66 17.79 0.72
C THR A 662 -61.46 18.31 1.52
N ILE A 663 -61.42 19.62 1.83
CA ILE A 663 -60.37 20.20 2.69
C ILE A 663 -60.40 19.56 4.08
N SER A 664 -61.59 19.41 4.67
CA SER A 664 -61.75 18.79 5.99
C SER A 664 -61.26 17.34 6.00
N GLU A 665 -61.61 16.55 4.99
CA GLU A 665 -61.15 15.16 4.83
C GLU A 665 -59.62 15.06 4.70
N LEU A 666 -59.02 15.93 3.88
CA LEU A 666 -57.56 15.96 3.71
C LEU A 666 -56.84 16.35 5.00
N ASN A 667 -57.32 17.36 5.71
CA ASN A 667 -56.75 17.76 6.99
C ASN A 667 -56.84 16.64 8.04
N ASN A 668 -57.97 15.92 8.09
CA ASN A 668 -58.13 14.78 8.99
C ASN A 668 -57.14 13.64 8.64
N LYS A 669 -56.90 13.37 7.35
CA LYS A 669 -55.88 12.40 6.90
C LYS A 669 -54.47 12.84 7.29
N ILE A 670 -54.12 14.11 7.09
CA ILE A 670 -52.81 14.68 7.48
C ILE A 670 -52.57 14.51 8.99
N ILE A 671 -53.57 14.84 9.81
CA ILE A 671 -53.51 14.67 11.27
C ILE A 671 -53.28 13.20 11.64
N SER A 672 -54.03 12.28 11.03
CA SER A 672 -53.88 10.83 11.25
C SER A 672 -52.46 10.33 10.91
N TYR A 673 -51.91 10.75 9.77
CA TYR A 673 -50.54 10.37 9.38
C TYR A 673 -49.48 10.96 10.32
N ASN A 674 -49.63 12.22 10.76
CA ASN A 674 -48.73 12.83 11.73
C ASN A 674 -48.72 12.08 13.08
N ILE A 675 -49.90 11.67 13.56
CA ILE A 675 -50.02 10.86 14.79
C ILE A 675 -49.28 9.53 14.61
N SER A 676 -49.48 8.84 13.48
CA SER A 676 -48.81 7.57 13.20
C SER A 676 -47.28 7.68 13.09
N ILE A 677 -46.78 8.76 12.48
CA ILE A 677 -45.33 9.07 12.42
C ILE A 677 -44.77 9.26 13.84
N GLY A 678 -45.50 9.99 14.70
CA GLY A 678 -45.12 10.16 16.11
C GLY A 678 -45.05 8.83 16.88
N GLN A 679 -46.01 7.94 16.65
CA GLN A 679 -46.03 6.60 17.26
C GLN A 679 -44.84 5.73 16.80
N ASN A 680 -44.52 5.74 15.50
CA ASN A 680 -43.36 5.00 14.99
C ASN A 680 -42.04 5.54 15.53
N LYS A 681 -41.92 6.87 15.68
CA LYS A 681 -40.73 7.48 16.28
C LYS A 681 -40.53 7.03 17.73
N ALA A 682 -41.61 6.99 18.52
CA ALA A 682 -41.57 6.46 19.87
C ALA A 682 -41.18 4.97 19.90
N LYS A 683 -41.76 4.15 19.00
CA LYS A 683 -41.44 2.72 18.88
C LYS A 683 -39.97 2.47 18.51
N ILE A 684 -39.40 3.26 17.58
CA ILE A 684 -37.98 3.17 17.20
C ILE A 684 -37.07 3.45 18.39
N ASN A 685 -37.37 4.46 19.20
CA ASN A 685 -36.55 4.78 20.38
C ASN A 685 -36.54 3.61 21.36
N THR A 686 -37.71 3.02 21.64
CA THR A 686 -37.81 1.82 22.49
C THR A 686 -37.02 0.64 21.92
N LEU A 687 -37.14 0.37 20.61
CA LEU A 687 -36.42 -0.73 19.95
C LEU A 687 -34.90 -0.51 19.95
N LYS A 688 -34.42 0.74 19.75
CA LYS A 688 -32.99 1.07 19.82
C LYS A 688 -32.43 0.84 21.23
N ASP A 689 -33.17 1.19 22.27
CA ASP A 689 -32.80 0.92 23.66
C ASP A 689 -32.74 -0.59 23.95
N GLU A 690 -33.69 -1.36 23.42
CA GLU A 690 -33.71 -2.81 23.55
C GLU A 690 -32.57 -3.50 22.79
N ILE A 691 -32.26 -3.05 21.58
CA ILE A 691 -31.10 -3.52 20.79
C ILE A 691 -29.80 -3.25 21.56
N SER A 692 -29.65 -2.05 22.11
CA SER A 692 -28.46 -1.66 22.89
C SER A 692 -28.27 -2.53 24.13
N LYS A 693 -29.37 -2.92 24.80
CA LYS A 693 -29.34 -3.84 25.95
C LYS A 693 -29.00 -5.28 25.54
N LEU A 694 -29.55 -5.76 24.42
CA LEU A 694 -29.31 -7.12 23.93
C LEU A 694 -27.87 -7.32 23.45
N LEU A 695 -27.30 -6.33 22.75
CA LEU A 695 -25.88 -6.33 22.34
C LEU A 695 -24.91 -6.41 23.52
N PHE A 696 -25.34 -5.99 24.72
CA PHE A 696 -24.55 -6.09 25.95
C PHE A 696 -24.58 -7.48 26.57
N ILE A 697 -25.62 -8.28 26.29
CA ILE A 697 -25.87 -9.59 26.91
C ILE A 697 -25.40 -10.71 25.97
N ASP A 698 -25.69 -10.59 24.68
CA ASP A 698 -25.26 -11.52 23.65
C ASP A 698 -24.77 -10.73 22.43
N PRO A 699 -23.48 -10.36 22.39
CA PRO A 699 -22.91 -9.60 21.29
C PRO A 699 -22.81 -10.40 19.97
N PHE A 700 -23.25 -11.67 19.95
CA PHE A 700 -23.14 -12.56 18.80
C PHE A 700 -24.49 -13.14 18.32
N GLY A 701 -25.60 -12.84 19.00
CA GLY A 701 -26.94 -13.29 18.65
C GLY A 701 -27.58 -12.42 17.56
N LYS A 702 -28.20 -13.03 16.54
CA LYS A 702 -28.97 -12.27 15.52
C LYS A 702 -30.15 -11.55 16.18
N ASN A 703 -30.21 -10.23 16.03
CA ASN A 703 -31.30 -9.44 16.58
C ASN A 703 -32.38 -9.12 15.54
N GLU A 704 -33.49 -9.85 15.58
CA GLU A 704 -34.64 -9.67 14.67
C GLU A 704 -35.29 -8.28 14.78
N LYS A 705 -35.03 -7.54 15.87
CA LYS A 705 -35.59 -6.20 16.12
C LYS A 705 -35.05 -5.12 15.17
N TYR A 706 -33.94 -5.37 14.48
CA TYR A 706 -33.44 -4.47 13.43
C TYR A 706 -34.43 -4.36 12.27
N ASP A 707 -35.12 -5.45 11.91
CA ASP A 707 -36.10 -5.44 10.82
C ASP A 707 -37.36 -4.65 11.20
N ASP A 708 -37.76 -4.70 12.47
CA ASP A 708 -38.85 -3.86 12.99
C ASP A 708 -38.52 -2.36 12.91
N VAL A 709 -37.28 -1.96 13.20
CA VAL A 709 -36.82 -0.57 13.07
C VAL A 709 -36.82 -0.13 11.61
N ILE A 710 -36.33 -0.96 10.70
CA ILE A 710 -36.31 -0.67 9.26
C ILE A 710 -37.74 -0.51 8.71
N ASN A 711 -38.67 -1.37 9.11
CA ASN A 711 -40.08 -1.28 8.72
C ASN A 711 -40.76 -0.01 9.24
N CYS A 712 -40.44 0.42 10.48
CA CYS A 712 -40.95 1.68 11.02
C CYS A 712 -40.45 2.90 10.22
N TYR A 713 -39.16 2.92 9.83
CA TYR A 713 -38.63 3.99 8.97
C TYR A 713 -39.27 3.97 7.57
N ALA A 714 -39.53 2.80 6.99
CA ALA A 714 -40.20 2.69 5.68
C ALA A 714 -41.63 3.25 5.70
N ASP A 715 -42.42 2.92 6.72
CA ASP A 715 -43.79 3.42 6.90
C ASP A 715 -43.80 4.95 7.16
N MET A 716 -42.84 5.47 7.93
CA MET A 716 -42.69 6.92 8.14
C MET A 716 -42.35 7.66 6.83
N MET A 717 -41.49 7.10 5.98
CA MET A 717 -41.15 7.69 4.68
C MET A 717 -42.37 7.77 3.76
N ASP A 718 -43.12 6.68 3.57
CA ASP A 718 -44.31 6.63 2.70
C ASP A 718 -45.38 7.64 3.15
N LYS A 719 -45.68 7.69 4.45
CA LYS A 719 -46.65 8.65 5.00
C LYS A 719 -46.19 10.09 4.86
N ARG A 720 -44.89 10.37 5.04
CA ARG A 720 -44.37 11.72 4.93
C ARG A 720 -44.29 12.21 3.49
N GLU A 721 -44.05 11.30 2.57
CA GLU A 721 -44.07 11.58 1.14
C GLU A 721 -45.47 11.99 0.66
N LYS A 722 -46.53 11.36 1.20
CA LYS A 722 -47.94 11.67 0.90
C LYS A 722 -48.46 12.98 1.51
N ILE A 723 -47.96 13.40 2.68
CA ILE A 723 -48.36 14.67 3.31
C ILE A 723 -47.88 15.88 2.49
N GLY A 724 -46.64 15.87 1.99
CA GLY A 724 -46.04 17.01 1.27
C GLY A 724 -45.53 18.17 2.15
N GLY A 725 -44.94 19.22 1.55
CA GLY A 725 -44.51 20.47 2.22
C GLY A 725 -43.00 20.77 2.17
N ASP A 726 -42.60 22.00 2.54
CA ASP A 726 -41.24 22.55 2.37
C ASP A 726 -40.12 21.75 3.08
N ASN A 727 -40.47 20.98 4.11
CA ASN A 727 -39.53 20.14 4.86
C ASN A 727 -39.51 18.67 4.43
N LYS A 728 -40.28 18.30 3.39
CA LYS A 728 -40.42 16.91 2.93
C LYS A 728 -39.08 16.27 2.57
N ASP A 729 -38.28 16.94 1.74
CA ASP A 729 -37.04 16.35 1.21
C ASP A 729 -35.97 16.18 2.30
N ALA A 730 -35.90 17.11 3.25
CA ALA A 730 -34.99 17.04 4.39
C ALA A 730 -35.35 15.89 5.36
N GLU A 731 -36.63 15.74 5.70
CA GLU A 731 -37.08 14.67 6.61
C GLU A 731 -37.02 13.28 5.94
N VAL A 732 -37.39 13.16 4.67
CA VAL A 732 -37.27 11.90 3.90
C VAL A 732 -35.80 11.52 3.74
N SER A 733 -34.93 12.49 3.44
CA SER A 733 -33.47 12.27 3.40
C SER A 733 -32.94 11.80 4.75
N PHE A 734 -33.36 12.44 5.85
CA PHE A 734 -33.00 12.03 7.20
C PHE A 734 -33.41 10.57 7.49
N PHE A 735 -34.64 10.17 7.16
CA PHE A 735 -35.09 8.78 7.36
C PHE A 735 -34.32 7.78 6.48
N LYS A 736 -33.99 8.14 5.23
CA LYS A 736 -33.14 7.32 4.35
C LYS A 736 -31.74 7.13 4.94
N THR A 737 -31.12 8.21 5.41
CA THR A 737 -29.79 8.16 6.03
C THR A 737 -29.80 7.31 7.30
N GLU A 738 -30.78 7.50 8.18
CA GLU A 738 -30.88 6.71 9.42
C GLU A 738 -31.15 5.24 9.14
N LYS A 739 -32.02 4.91 8.18
CA LYS A 739 -32.23 3.52 7.74
C LYS A 739 -30.92 2.89 7.24
N SER A 740 -30.16 3.61 6.39
CA SER A 740 -28.90 3.11 5.84
C SER A 740 -27.84 2.83 6.91
N LYS A 741 -27.73 3.70 7.94
CA LYS A 741 -26.81 3.47 9.06
C LYS A 741 -27.16 2.20 9.82
N ILE A 742 -28.45 1.96 10.04
CA ILE A 742 -28.94 0.78 10.75
C ILE A 742 -28.72 -0.50 9.95
N GLU A 743 -28.88 -0.46 8.62
CA GLU A 743 -28.53 -1.58 7.72
C GLU A 743 -27.02 -1.89 7.71
N GLU A 744 -26.17 -0.86 7.78
CA GLU A 744 -24.72 -1.01 7.90
C GLU A 744 -24.33 -1.64 9.24
N GLU A 745 -24.93 -1.20 10.35
CA GLU A 745 -24.75 -1.80 11.68
C GLU A 745 -25.16 -3.28 11.71
N LYS A 746 -26.33 -3.62 11.15
CA LYS A 746 -26.80 -5.00 11.01
C LYS A 746 -25.80 -5.87 10.24
N THR A 747 -25.25 -5.34 9.15
CA THR A 747 -24.26 -6.04 8.33
C THR A 747 -22.94 -6.26 9.09
N ARG A 748 -22.50 -5.26 9.86
CA ARG A 748 -21.30 -5.35 10.70
C ARG A 748 -21.45 -6.41 11.79
N GLU A 749 -22.61 -6.48 12.44
CA GLU A 749 -22.92 -7.48 13.46
C GLU A 749 -22.88 -8.91 12.90
N VAL A 750 -23.51 -9.14 11.75
CA VAL A 750 -23.47 -10.45 11.05
C VAL A 750 -22.04 -10.85 10.69
N THR A 751 -21.20 -9.89 10.32
CA THR A 751 -19.80 -10.13 9.96
C THR A 751 -18.94 -10.44 11.20
N MET A 752 -19.16 -9.72 12.31
CA MET A 752 -18.44 -9.95 13.57
C MET A 752 -18.82 -11.27 14.24
N SER A 753 -20.08 -11.70 14.17
CA SER A 753 -20.49 -13.01 14.69
C SER A 753 -19.88 -14.17 13.90
N ALA A 754 -19.80 -14.05 12.57
CA ALA A 754 -19.12 -15.02 11.73
C ALA A 754 -17.61 -15.13 12.04
N ALA A 755 -16.95 -13.99 12.25
CA ALA A 755 -15.53 -13.94 12.62
C ALA A 755 -15.27 -14.54 14.03
N GLY A 756 -16.13 -14.24 15.00
CA GLY A 756 -16.05 -14.78 16.36
C GLY A 756 -16.19 -16.31 16.39
N LEU A 757 -17.13 -16.87 15.60
CA LEU A 757 -17.30 -18.31 15.44
C LEU A 757 -16.03 -18.99 14.89
N LEU A 758 -15.39 -18.34 13.92
CA LEU A 758 -14.18 -18.85 13.26
C LEU A 758 -12.98 -18.86 14.23
N ILE A 759 -12.81 -17.81 15.03
CA ILE A 759 -11.78 -17.73 16.08
C ILE A 759 -12.01 -18.80 17.15
N THR A 760 -13.26 -18.99 17.59
CA THR A 760 -13.60 -20.01 18.59
C THR A 760 -13.28 -21.42 18.07
N MET A 761 -13.60 -21.70 16.80
CA MET A 761 -13.22 -22.95 16.13
C MET A 761 -11.70 -23.17 16.12
N LEU A 762 -10.92 -22.14 15.79
CA LEU A 762 -9.45 -22.21 15.78
C LEU A 762 -8.87 -22.47 17.16
N VAL A 763 -9.42 -21.85 18.22
CA VAL A 763 -8.99 -22.10 19.60
C VAL A 763 -9.30 -23.54 20.03
N ILE A 764 -10.50 -24.05 19.71
CA ILE A 764 -10.88 -25.44 20.00
C ILE A 764 -9.95 -26.42 19.26
N LEU A 765 -9.66 -26.18 17.99
CA LEU A 765 -8.70 -26.97 17.20
C LEU A 765 -7.29 -26.94 17.80
N SER A 766 -6.84 -25.76 18.26
CA SER A 766 -5.53 -25.58 18.90
C SER A 766 -5.43 -26.34 20.23
N LEU A 767 -6.50 -26.31 21.03
CA LEU A 767 -6.60 -27.07 22.30
C LEU A 767 -6.66 -28.58 22.05
N LEU A 768 -7.42 -29.03 21.04
CA LEU A 768 -7.42 -30.43 20.60
C LEU A 768 -6.03 -30.89 20.14
N TYR A 769 -5.34 -30.05 19.38
CA TYR A 769 -3.98 -30.34 18.93
C TYR A 769 -3.00 -30.44 20.11
N ALA A 770 -3.06 -29.48 21.04
CA ALA A 770 -2.25 -29.49 22.27
C ALA A 770 -2.56 -30.71 23.16
N PHE A 771 -3.83 -31.11 23.26
CA PHE A 771 -4.24 -32.30 24.01
C PHE A 771 -3.72 -33.58 23.38
N ILE A 772 -3.81 -33.73 22.06
CA ILE A 772 -3.31 -34.90 21.32
C ILE A 772 -1.77 -35.00 21.44
N PHE A 773 -1.06 -33.88 21.30
CA PHE A 773 0.40 -33.86 21.43
C PHE A 773 0.85 -34.08 22.88
N GLY A 774 0.21 -33.42 23.84
CA GLY A 774 0.47 -33.62 25.27
C GLY A 774 0.24 -35.06 25.71
N HIS A 775 -0.82 -35.72 25.22
CA HIS A 775 -1.09 -37.13 25.50
C HIS A 775 -0.03 -38.06 24.88
N LYS A 776 0.51 -37.73 23.69
CA LYS A 776 1.62 -38.48 23.08
C LYS A 776 2.92 -38.34 23.88
N VAL A 777 3.24 -37.13 24.33
CA VAL A 777 4.44 -36.85 25.15
C VAL A 777 4.31 -37.52 26.51
N TYR A 778 3.17 -37.39 27.18
CA TYR A 778 2.88 -38.05 28.46
C TYR A 778 3.01 -39.58 28.37
N ASN A 779 2.51 -40.21 27.30
CA ASN A 779 2.67 -41.66 27.12
C ASN A 779 4.13 -42.07 26.83
N LYS A 780 4.92 -41.21 26.19
CA LYS A 780 6.34 -41.44 25.95
C LYS A 780 7.14 -41.34 27.25
N ASP A 781 6.84 -40.33 28.07
CA ASP A 781 7.52 -40.11 29.35
C ASP A 781 7.11 -41.16 30.39
N LYS A 782 5.85 -41.61 30.40
CA LYS A 782 5.42 -42.73 31.24
C LYS A 782 6.18 -44.03 30.93
N LYS A 783 6.41 -44.33 29.64
CA LYS A 783 7.25 -45.47 29.23
C LYS A 783 8.71 -45.32 29.66
N ASN A 784 9.26 -44.11 29.57
CA ASN A 784 10.63 -43.83 30.02
C ASN A 784 10.77 -43.95 31.55
N VAL A 785 9.79 -43.50 32.32
CA VAL A 785 9.79 -43.62 33.79
C VAL A 785 9.63 -45.08 34.24
N GLU A 786 8.81 -45.87 33.54
CA GLU A 786 8.71 -47.32 33.81
C GLU A 786 10.00 -48.06 33.43
N LEU A 787 10.67 -47.68 32.34
CA LEU A 787 11.98 -48.22 31.94
C LEU A 787 13.08 -47.89 32.95
N VAL A 788 13.10 -46.65 33.46
CA VAL A 788 14.03 -46.21 34.51
C VAL A 788 13.77 -46.97 35.81
N LYS A 789 12.50 -47.13 36.25
CA LYS A 789 12.18 -47.93 37.44
C LYS A 789 12.58 -49.40 37.30
N PHE A 790 12.45 -49.98 36.10
CA PHE A 790 12.92 -51.35 35.83
C PHE A 790 14.44 -51.46 35.94
N LEU A 791 15.19 -50.50 35.37
CA LEU A 791 16.65 -50.47 35.40
C LEU A 791 17.25 -50.23 36.79
N PHE A 792 16.52 -49.56 37.70
CA PHE A 792 16.94 -49.36 39.10
C PHE A 792 16.45 -50.47 40.07
N SER A 793 15.68 -51.45 39.59
CA SER A 793 15.17 -52.57 40.40
C SER A 793 15.96 -53.89 40.21
N LYS A 794 16.97 -53.87 39.35
CA LYS A 794 18.03 -54.89 39.20
C LYS A 794 19.34 -54.30 39.65
#